data_AF-A0A182P7I1-F1
#
_entry.id   AF-A0A182P7I1-F1
#
_cell.length_a   1.000
_cell.length_b   1.000
_cell.length_c   1.000
_cell.angle_alpha   90.00
_cell.angle_beta   90.00
_cell.angle_gamma   90.00
#
_symmetry.space_group_name_H-M   'P 1'
#
loop_
_entity.id
_entity.type
_entity.pdbx_description
1 polymer ?
#
loop_
_entity_poly.entity_id
_entity_poly.type
_entity_poly.pdbx_seq_one_letter_code
_entity_poly.pdbx_strand_id
1 'polypeptide(L)'
;MEEVKKVEESTNGDQVESKKIPQDASNTPGSDNTTAQADGGKTKPNEDTLMEESAVEPATSPVETNPVVNDPALCTGEAEKTVDGKEASKVDSVVESPCGASTEIIPECIDLPKRTEPDAENETVEVSVEKEVNDSNTTVEEDSSTEGSTNDLAQHNVAPIRTITMNITPAPAVQEMDVEELESPVPVAVVSIQEQVVEEQKLETEAVEKIANNSLSMLCQYSGSSDSEAEDTDASNVVAGSKASSSSSSSSDESDVEITKDTPSMSAGAYRTRDDPILVSDAETMDTNVVSSEDEEDEPIQGPLRTAGEILPHELPPIEELTITVPETECKPIGHIESIVAQIVLVQSVPGAELLNLDTVLFLERGKRALGKIFDVIGQVNQPIYCVLFNSNQEILSKNITSGMEVFCAPRTEYTSFIILSELMRTKGSDASWMNDNEIPAYLADHSDVLSPNVHYTDEHIEVDYQYQTTTVVSSGPSGYTVKPETTELNIRTGRNVPRMGLMLVGWGGNNGSTLTAALDANKRNLEWRTRHGIQKANWYGSITQSSTVLLGSDATGQDVYIPMSQLVPMVNPNDIVVDGWDISSLNIGDAMKRAQVLEVELQDQVYKRLSQMRPRPSIYDPDFIAANQADRADNTIKGTRYEQYQQIVKDIREFKQQSGVDKVVILWTANTERFADVKEGVNTTMVDLERSLKQNHSEISPSTIFAMAAIAENCIYINGSPQNTFVPGVIEMAEHYGAFIAGDDFKSGQTKLKSVLVDFLVSAGIKPVSIVSYNHLGNNDGKNLSAPQQFRSKEISKSNVVDDMVASNHILYGADEHPDHCVVIKYVPYVGDSKRAMDEYTSQIMLGGHNTLVIHNTCEDSLLATPLILDLAILGELCSRIQVRRKEPTGGEYLPFRSVLSLLSYLCKAPLVPQGTPVVNSLFRQRTAIENILRACVGLPPLSHMTLEHRFDLPIGESLSDAQHVAKKARVNGTFANGTAEKCNGVHNGDARASEEVSSH
;
A
#
# COMPACT_ATOMS: atom_id res chain seq x y z
N MET A 1 70.70 3.34 6.80
CA MET A 1 71.27 1.99 7.00
C MET A 1 70.21 0.99 6.58
N GLU A 2 70.41 0.08 5.64
CA GLU A 2 71.45 -0.11 4.60
C GLU A 2 70.69 -0.64 3.36
N GLU A 3 70.83 0.00 2.19
CA GLU A 3 71.75 -0.42 1.09
C GLU A 3 71.44 -1.84 0.55
N VAL A 4 70.85 -1.98 -0.66
CA VAL A 4 71.50 -2.04 -2.00
C VAL A 4 72.01 -3.48 -2.32
N LYS A 5 71.87 -4.11 -3.51
CA LYS A 5 71.65 -3.71 -4.94
C LYS A 5 70.31 -4.24 -5.53
N LYS A 6 69.72 -3.75 -6.63
CA LYS A 6 70.17 -3.07 -7.89
C LYS A 6 70.72 -4.05 -8.97
N VAL A 7 70.80 -3.59 -10.23
CA VAL A 7 71.46 -4.21 -11.44
C VAL A 7 70.58 -5.25 -12.17
N GLU A 8 70.33 -5.22 -13.48
CA GLU A 8 70.53 -4.26 -14.62
C GLU A 8 69.41 -4.57 -15.67
N GLU A 9 68.80 -3.63 -16.39
CA GLU A 9 69.21 -2.99 -17.68
C GLU A 9 69.48 -3.95 -18.87
N SER A 10 69.28 -3.60 -20.16
CA SER A 10 68.24 -2.84 -20.89
C SER A 10 68.64 -2.73 -22.37
N THR A 11 67.69 -2.96 -23.31
CA THR A 11 67.77 -2.73 -24.77
C THR A 11 66.33 -2.68 -25.31
N ASN A 12 65.94 -2.01 -26.39
CA ASN A 12 66.52 -1.01 -27.32
C ASN A 12 65.40 0.01 -27.67
N GLY A 13 65.60 1.15 -28.33
CA GLY A 13 66.81 1.83 -28.83
C GLY A 13 66.43 3.18 -29.45
N ASP A 14 67.40 4.08 -29.65
CA ASP A 14 67.17 5.49 -30.05
C ASP A 14 66.74 5.70 -31.52
N GLN A 15 66.08 6.84 -31.79
CA GLN A 15 66.17 7.51 -33.09
C GLN A 15 67.50 8.28 -33.19
N VAL A 16 68.11 8.26 -34.38
CA VAL A 16 69.53 8.58 -34.58
C VAL A 16 69.86 10.09 -34.48
N GLU A 17 70.66 10.43 -33.47
CA GLU A 17 71.57 11.61 -33.36
C GLU A 17 70.97 13.05 -33.31
N SER A 18 71.51 14.00 -32.52
CA SER A 18 72.56 13.93 -31.47
C SER A 18 72.64 15.20 -30.59
N LYS A 19 73.37 15.08 -29.47
CA LYS A 19 74.13 16.11 -28.71
C LYS A 19 73.43 17.00 -27.65
N LYS A 20 73.92 16.80 -26.41
CA LYS A 20 74.26 17.78 -25.34
C LYS A 20 73.21 18.24 -24.30
N ILE A 21 73.11 17.41 -23.25
CA ILE A 21 73.40 17.74 -21.83
C ILE A 21 74.49 18.85 -21.62
N PRO A 22 74.59 19.56 -20.46
CA PRO A 22 74.50 18.95 -19.10
C PRO A 22 74.02 19.78 -17.86
N GLN A 23 73.74 19.05 -16.76
CA GLN A 23 74.05 19.37 -15.33
C GLN A 23 73.36 20.58 -14.65
N ASP A 24 73.30 20.75 -13.31
CA ASP A 24 73.66 19.97 -12.09
C ASP A 24 72.73 20.45 -10.93
N ALA A 25 72.19 19.64 -9.99
CA ALA A 25 72.76 19.01 -8.78
C ALA A 25 72.64 19.78 -7.42
N SER A 26 72.06 19.09 -6.43
CA SER A 26 72.52 18.96 -5.01
C SER A 26 72.36 20.07 -3.94
N ASN A 27 72.33 19.58 -2.69
CA ASN A 27 72.86 20.10 -1.42
C ASN A 27 72.22 21.27 -0.63
N THR A 28 71.88 20.93 0.63
CA THR A 28 71.96 21.72 1.86
C THR A 28 73.42 21.77 2.41
N PRO A 29 73.74 22.50 3.52
CA PRO A 29 73.20 23.77 4.04
C PRO A 29 74.29 24.81 4.47
N GLY A 30 73.88 26.06 4.79
CA GLY A 30 74.70 27.09 5.45
C GLY A 30 75.43 28.06 4.48
N SER A 31 75.92 29.23 4.89
CA SER A 31 75.79 29.98 6.17
C SER A 31 76.11 31.49 5.97
N ASP A 32 76.08 32.27 7.06
CA ASP A 32 76.75 33.58 7.26
C ASP A 32 76.25 34.91 6.63
N ASN A 33 75.63 35.71 7.51
CA ASN A 33 76.09 37.05 7.98
C ASN A 33 76.45 38.21 7.01
N THR A 34 75.77 39.36 7.21
CA THR A 34 76.40 40.71 7.39
C THR A 34 75.34 41.68 7.97
N THR A 35 75.40 42.36 9.13
CA THR A 35 76.39 43.18 9.90
C THR A 35 76.07 44.70 9.79
N ALA A 36 76.23 45.45 10.90
CA ALA A 36 76.19 46.93 11.06
C ALA A 36 74.78 47.61 11.04
N GLN A 37 74.29 48.24 12.13
CA GLN A 37 74.64 49.54 12.77
C GLN A 37 74.01 50.78 12.08
N ALA A 38 73.48 51.81 12.78
CA ALA A 38 73.21 52.00 14.22
C ALA A 38 72.29 53.22 14.52
N ASP A 39 71.87 53.33 15.80
CA ASP A 39 71.85 54.55 16.65
C ASP A 39 70.48 54.99 17.24
N GLY A 40 70.52 55.63 18.42
CA GLY A 40 69.40 56.26 19.15
C GLY A 40 68.79 55.44 20.31
N GLY A 41 68.67 56.04 21.50
CA GLY A 41 68.02 55.41 22.68
C GLY A 41 67.77 56.38 23.85
N LYS A 42 67.43 55.83 25.04
CA LYS A 42 66.94 56.49 26.30
C LYS A 42 65.40 56.75 26.30
N THR A 43 64.65 56.72 27.41
CA THR A 43 64.95 56.55 28.87
C THR A 43 63.74 56.01 29.66
N LYS A 44 63.97 55.49 30.88
CA LYS A 44 63.04 55.45 32.05
C LYS A 44 63.66 56.32 33.19
N PRO A 45 63.13 56.49 34.44
CA PRO A 45 61.88 55.99 35.07
C PRO A 45 61.13 57.03 35.98
N ASN A 46 60.23 56.55 36.87
CA ASN A 46 59.77 57.14 38.18
C ASN A 46 58.96 58.47 38.18
N GLU A 47 58.09 58.82 39.16
CA GLU A 47 57.46 58.12 40.32
C GLU A 47 56.22 58.92 40.85
N ASP A 48 55.49 58.34 41.83
CA ASP A 48 54.54 58.96 42.79
C ASP A 48 53.22 59.58 42.25
N THR A 49 52.11 59.70 43.01
CA THR A 49 51.93 59.62 44.49
C THR A 49 50.52 59.10 44.89
N LEU A 50 50.47 58.15 45.85
CA LEU A 50 49.65 58.08 47.10
C LEU A 50 48.19 58.65 47.17
N MET A 51 47.22 58.13 47.95
CA MET A 51 47.10 56.95 48.86
C MET A 51 45.82 56.12 48.46
N GLU A 52 44.92 55.50 49.26
CA GLU A 52 44.66 55.33 50.72
C GLU A 52 43.78 54.07 51.00
N GLU A 53 43.30 53.87 52.25
CA GLU A 53 42.79 52.57 52.76
C GLU A 53 41.24 52.45 52.88
N SER A 54 40.77 51.63 53.85
CA SER A 54 39.53 50.84 53.81
C SER A 54 38.42 51.24 54.80
N ALA A 55 37.26 50.59 54.63
CA ALA A 55 36.26 50.25 55.66
C ALA A 55 35.18 51.28 56.07
N VAL A 56 34.27 50.78 56.93
CA VAL A 56 33.22 51.49 57.72
C VAL A 56 31.89 51.76 57.00
N GLU A 57 30.90 50.86 57.20
CA GLU A 57 29.51 51.28 57.38
C GLU A 57 29.38 52.11 58.68
N PRO A 58 28.42 53.02 58.75
CA PRO A 58 27.45 52.86 59.82
C PRO A 58 26.00 53.17 59.41
N ALA A 59 25.07 52.37 59.93
CA ALA A 59 23.65 52.67 59.88
C ALA A 59 23.26 53.82 60.84
N THR A 60 22.10 54.44 60.61
CA THR A 60 21.26 54.94 61.71
C THR A 60 19.81 55.05 61.27
N SER A 61 18.91 54.42 62.02
CA SER A 61 17.46 54.63 61.95
C SER A 61 17.05 55.79 62.90
N PRO A 62 15.84 56.35 62.71
CA PRO A 62 14.66 55.90 63.45
C PRO A 62 13.49 55.53 62.50
N VAL A 63 12.53 54.64 62.80
CA VAL A 63 11.78 54.33 64.03
C VAL A 63 10.59 55.29 64.29
N GLU A 64 9.43 54.66 64.56
CA GLU A 64 8.18 55.19 65.16
C GLU A 64 7.13 56.01 64.34
N THR A 65 6.19 55.23 63.78
CA THR A 65 4.73 55.22 64.09
C THR A 65 3.79 56.43 63.87
N ASN A 66 2.67 56.12 63.19
CA ASN A 66 1.28 56.48 63.55
C ASN A 66 0.77 57.93 63.26
N PRO A 67 -0.56 58.18 63.16
CA PRO A 67 -1.67 57.35 63.66
C PRO A 67 -2.77 56.91 62.67
N VAL A 68 -3.61 56.02 63.22
CA VAL A 68 -4.86 55.46 62.70
C VAL A 68 -6.03 56.46 62.85
N VAL A 69 -7.21 56.08 62.35
CA VAL A 69 -8.56 56.62 62.63
C VAL A 69 -9.03 57.78 61.74
N ASN A 70 -9.80 57.44 60.71
CA ASN A 70 -11.25 57.74 60.69
C ASN A 70 -11.99 56.90 59.62
N ASP A 71 -12.58 55.81 60.09
CA ASP A 71 -13.89 55.30 59.62
C ASP A 71 -15.00 56.28 60.13
N PRO A 72 -16.31 56.13 59.82
CA PRO A 72 -16.94 55.18 58.90
C PRO A 72 -18.00 55.75 57.93
N ALA A 73 -18.30 54.96 56.90
CA ALA A 73 -19.56 54.59 56.23
C ALA A 73 -20.93 55.30 56.53
N LEU A 74 -22.04 54.63 56.16
CA LEU A 74 -23.47 54.92 56.41
C LEU A 74 -24.12 56.09 55.61
N CYS A 75 -25.43 56.03 55.25
CA CYS A 75 -26.32 54.88 55.00
C CYS A 75 -27.69 55.30 54.41
N THR A 76 -28.56 54.29 54.23
CA THR A 76 -30.04 54.30 54.42
C THR A 76 -30.96 55.14 53.53
N GLY A 77 -32.04 54.46 53.12
CA GLY A 77 -33.19 54.91 52.35
C GLY A 77 -33.82 53.68 51.69
N GLU A 78 -34.02 52.57 52.41
CA GLU A 78 -35.11 52.31 53.38
C GLU A 78 -36.52 52.41 52.78
N ALA A 79 -37.36 51.44 53.20
CA ALA A 79 -38.83 51.42 53.11
C ALA A 79 -39.51 51.28 51.73
N GLU A 80 -40.62 50.54 51.60
CA GLU A 80 -41.26 49.55 52.50
C GLU A 80 -42.31 48.70 51.74
N LYS A 81 -42.47 47.42 52.15
CA LYS A 81 -43.74 46.64 52.16
C LYS A 81 -44.44 46.37 50.80
N THR A 82 -45.39 45.44 50.64
CA THR A 82 -46.16 44.55 51.57
C THR A 82 -46.55 43.26 50.78
N VAL A 83 -46.36 42.03 51.30
CA VAL A 83 -47.41 41.15 51.93
C VAL A 83 -48.36 40.46 50.91
N ASP A 84 -48.66 39.14 50.96
CA ASP A 84 -48.29 38.11 51.96
C ASP A 84 -48.30 36.66 51.42
N GLY A 85 -47.63 35.77 52.17
CA GLY A 85 -48.12 34.42 52.48
C GLY A 85 -47.79 33.23 51.56
N LYS A 86 -47.65 32.00 52.09
CA LYS A 86 -47.49 31.61 53.51
C LYS A 86 -46.92 30.18 53.68
N GLU A 87 -46.51 29.90 54.93
CA GLU A 87 -46.03 28.65 55.58
C GLU A 87 -46.45 27.30 54.92
N ALA A 88 -45.62 26.25 54.79
CA ALA A 88 -44.58 25.62 55.64
C ALA A 88 -45.09 24.54 56.63
N SER A 89 -44.25 23.49 56.85
CA SER A 89 -44.41 22.40 57.84
C SER A 89 -45.42 21.27 57.44
N LYS A 90 -45.34 20.00 57.89
CA LYS A 90 -44.34 19.25 58.69
C LYS A 90 -44.70 17.73 58.75
N VAL A 91 -43.73 16.87 59.17
CA VAL A 91 -43.94 15.61 59.97
C VAL A 91 -44.60 14.41 59.22
N ASP A 92 -44.34 13.12 59.48
CA ASP A 92 -43.77 12.43 60.66
C ASP A 92 -42.69 11.35 60.35
N SER A 93 -42.04 10.94 61.45
CA SER A 93 -40.98 9.97 61.81
C SER A 93 -41.09 8.49 61.32
N VAL A 94 -40.11 7.59 61.52
CA VAL A 94 -39.78 6.84 62.78
C VAL A 94 -38.48 5.95 62.65
N VAL A 95 -37.66 5.86 63.74
CA VAL A 95 -36.65 4.80 64.15
C VAL A 95 -35.20 4.68 63.56
N GLU A 96 -34.23 4.98 64.45
CA GLU A 96 -32.98 4.28 64.89
C GLU A 96 -31.73 4.00 63.99
N SER A 97 -30.63 3.65 64.71
CA SER A 97 -29.24 3.36 64.28
C SER A 97 -28.86 1.89 64.73
N PRO A 98 -27.60 1.39 64.95
CA PRO A 98 -26.32 2.07 65.24
C PRO A 98 -24.98 1.49 64.67
N CYS A 99 -23.96 2.36 64.74
CA CYS A 99 -22.51 2.10 64.90
C CYS A 99 -21.69 1.36 63.80
N GLY A 100 -20.38 1.61 63.70
CA GLY A 100 -19.51 2.44 64.56
C GLY A 100 -18.29 3.05 63.83
N ALA A 101 -17.62 4.00 64.47
CA ALA A 101 -16.53 4.80 63.91
C ALA A 101 -15.40 5.02 64.94
N SER A 102 -14.26 5.55 64.49
CA SER A 102 -13.26 6.27 65.31
C SER A 102 -12.45 7.26 64.44
N THR A 103 -12.00 8.35 65.06
CA THR A 103 -11.26 9.47 64.43
C THR A 103 -10.20 9.96 65.42
N GLU A 104 -9.02 10.41 64.97
CA GLU A 104 -8.12 11.18 65.86
C GLU A 104 -7.18 12.16 65.10
N ILE A 105 -6.37 12.94 65.83
CA ILE A 105 -5.87 14.28 65.46
C ILE A 105 -4.37 14.42 65.78
N ILE A 106 -3.52 14.98 64.88
CA ILE A 106 -2.14 15.44 65.17
C ILE A 106 -1.78 16.70 64.31
N PRO A 107 -1.04 17.71 64.84
CA PRO A 107 -0.61 18.93 64.12
C PRO A 107 0.93 19.13 63.98
N GLU A 108 1.31 20.26 63.33
CA GLU A 108 2.61 21.01 63.37
C GLU A 108 3.89 20.48 62.66
N CYS A 109 4.90 21.37 62.55
CA CYS A 109 6.03 21.33 61.60
C CYS A 109 7.41 21.50 62.28
N ILE A 110 8.48 20.82 61.78
CA ILE A 110 9.92 21.11 62.05
C ILE A 110 10.79 20.81 60.79
N ASP A 111 11.93 21.51 60.68
CA ASP A 111 12.92 21.59 59.57
C ASP A 111 14.00 20.48 59.44
N LEU A 112 14.49 20.28 58.19
CA LEU A 112 15.88 20.00 57.73
C LEU A 112 16.66 18.77 58.30
N PRO A 113 17.91 18.44 57.85
CA PRO A 113 18.72 18.83 56.67
C PRO A 113 18.86 17.66 55.64
N LYS A 114 19.50 17.69 54.44
CA LYS A 114 20.56 18.47 53.76
C LYS A 114 22.03 18.00 53.97
N ARG A 115 22.60 17.36 52.93
CA ARG A 115 24.04 17.09 52.61
C ARG A 115 24.89 16.21 53.55
N THR A 116 25.65 15.26 52.96
CA THR A 116 27.13 15.33 52.78
C THR A 116 27.66 14.18 51.89
N GLU A 117 28.66 14.47 51.06
CA GLU A 117 29.61 13.48 50.51
C GLU A 117 30.79 13.28 51.51
N PRO A 118 31.69 12.32 51.25
CA PRO A 118 33.09 12.73 51.10
C PRO A 118 33.84 12.07 49.94
N ASP A 119 34.86 12.79 49.45
CA ASP A 119 35.87 12.36 48.48
C ASP A 119 36.92 11.38 49.05
N ALA A 120 37.79 10.90 48.13
CA ALA A 120 39.16 10.44 48.34
C ALA A 120 39.38 9.00 48.90
N GLU A 121 40.47 8.29 48.60
CA GLU A 121 41.68 8.68 47.84
C GLU A 121 42.30 7.49 47.06
N ASN A 122 43.37 7.72 46.30
CA ASN A 122 44.09 6.68 45.53
C ASN A 122 44.91 5.73 46.42
N GLU A 123 45.17 4.50 45.94
CA GLU A 123 46.56 4.04 45.73
C GLU A 123 46.66 2.87 44.74
N THR A 124 47.89 2.40 44.45
CA THR A 124 48.27 1.64 43.25
C THR A 124 49.05 0.34 43.56
N VAL A 125 49.59 -0.32 42.52
CA VAL A 125 50.66 -1.36 42.52
C VAL A 125 50.24 -2.85 42.57
N GLU A 126 50.21 -3.44 41.37
CA GLU A 126 50.95 -4.65 40.92
C GLU A 126 51.25 -5.89 41.82
N VAL A 127 50.88 -7.06 41.27
CA VAL A 127 51.74 -8.26 41.04
C VAL A 127 51.99 -9.32 42.13
N SER A 128 52.16 -10.57 41.65
CA SER A 128 52.53 -11.84 42.32
C SER A 128 51.42 -12.55 43.14
N VAL A 129 51.16 -13.87 43.08
CA VAL A 129 51.89 -15.11 42.67
C VAL A 129 52.57 -15.88 43.82
N GLU A 130 52.10 -17.13 43.99
CA GLU A 130 52.69 -18.31 44.65
C GLU A 130 52.70 -18.49 46.20
N LYS A 131 52.27 -19.73 46.57
CA LYS A 131 52.82 -20.64 47.61
C LYS A 131 52.70 -20.27 49.10
N GLU A 132 52.63 -21.20 50.05
CA GLU A 132 52.26 -22.64 50.22
C GLU A 132 52.69 -22.98 51.68
N VAL A 133 52.55 -24.23 52.16
CA VAL A 133 53.20 -24.78 53.39
C VAL A 133 52.53 -24.25 54.70
N ASN A 134 52.20 -25.04 55.73
CA ASN A 134 52.75 -26.34 56.18
C ASN A 134 51.77 -27.25 56.97
N ASP A 135 52.10 -28.55 57.10
CA ASP A 135 51.93 -29.50 58.24
C ASP A 135 50.64 -29.51 59.12
N SER A 136 50.04 -30.64 59.56
CA SER A 136 50.51 -32.05 59.67
C SER A 136 49.39 -33.04 60.16
N ASN A 137 49.60 -34.36 60.01
CA ASN A 137 48.95 -35.52 60.68
C ASN A 137 47.39 -35.66 60.61
N THR A 138 46.80 -36.78 60.16
CA THR A 138 46.87 -38.14 60.74
C THR A 138 46.28 -39.18 59.74
N THR A 139 46.60 -40.48 59.87
CA THR A 139 46.27 -41.56 58.90
C THR A 139 45.12 -42.52 59.31
N VAL A 140 44.78 -43.46 58.40
CA VAL A 140 43.80 -44.58 58.48
C VAL A 140 42.35 -44.19 58.07
N GLU A 141 41.76 -44.70 56.99
CA GLU A 141 42.29 -45.58 55.91
C GLU A 141 41.52 -45.35 54.58
N GLU A 142 42.08 -44.49 53.71
CA GLU A 142 41.93 -44.57 52.25
C GLU A 142 43.34 -44.75 51.70
N ASP A 143 43.55 -45.58 50.67
CA ASP A 143 44.89 -45.82 50.12
C ASP A 143 44.87 -46.01 48.59
N SER A 144 46.02 -45.78 47.96
CA SER A 144 46.09 -44.91 46.79
C SER A 144 46.93 -45.43 45.63
N SER A 145 46.88 -44.69 44.52
CA SER A 145 47.57 -44.96 43.25
C SER A 145 49.03 -44.52 43.22
N THR A 146 49.89 -45.34 42.62
CA THR A 146 51.17 -45.00 41.97
C THR A 146 51.40 -46.03 40.85
N GLU A 147 52.17 -45.82 39.77
CA GLU A 147 53.04 -44.73 39.27
C GLU A 147 53.05 -44.86 37.72
N GLY A 148 53.55 -43.95 36.89
CA GLY A 148 54.26 -42.68 37.05
C GLY A 148 54.76 -42.20 35.67
N SER A 149 55.36 -41.00 35.54
CA SER A 149 55.92 -40.53 34.25
C SER A 149 57.29 -39.85 34.36
N THR A 150 58.28 -40.41 33.66
CA THR A 150 59.67 -39.95 33.47
C THR A 150 60.20 -40.64 32.18
N ASN A 151 61.20 -40.19 31.40
CA ASN A 151 61.99 -38.95 31.40
C ASN A 151 62.79 -38.78 30.07
N ASP A 152 63.49 -37.65 29.94
CA ASP A 152 64.84 -37.48 29.34
C ASP A 152 65.15 -37.50 27.80
N LEU A 153 65.60 -36.31 27.35
CA LEU A 153 66.91 -35.98 26.73
C LEU A 153 67.29 -36.29 25.25
N ALA A 154 67.67 -35.18 24.57
CA ALA A 154 68.92 -34.92 23.83
C ALA A 154 69.09 -35.23 22.30
N GLN A 155 69.06 -34.13 21.52
CA GLN A 155 70.10 -33.63 20.58
C GLN A 155 70.53 -34.38 19.29
N HIS A 156 70.48 -33.62 18.17
CA HIS A 156 71.35 -33.66 16.96
C HIS A 156 71.36 -34.96 16.08
N ASN A 157 71.53 -34.93 14.74
CA ASN A 157 71.79 -33.83 13.81
C ASN A 157 71.29 -34.14 12.36
N VAL A 158 70.94 -33.07 11.62
CA VAL A 158 70.89 -32.87 10.16
C VAL A 158 71.00 -34.08 9.18
N ALA A 159 69.85 -34.43 8.56
CA ALA A 159 69.62 -34.77 7.13
C ALA A 159 70.36 -35.98 6.46
N PRO A 160 69.99 -36.43 5.22
CA PRO A 160 68.97 -35.92 4.29
C PRO A 160 68.07 -36.99 3.59
N ILE A 161 67.22 -36.52 2.65
CA ILE A 161 66.60 -37.26 1.51
C ILE A 161 65.36 -38.16 1.80
N ARG A 162 64.44 -38.17 0.82
CA ARG A 162 63.24 -39.04 0.65
C ARG A 162 62.02 -38.82 1.56
N THR A 163 61.29 -37.73 1.30
CA THR A 163 59.82 -37.79 1.29
C THR A 163 59.38 -38.32 -0.07
N ILE A 164 58.49 -39.33 -0.12
CA ILE A 164 57.79 -39.72 -1.35
C ILE A 164 56.44 -39.01 -1.36
N THR A 165 56.34 -37.96 -2.15
CA THR A 165 55.06 -37.38 -2.57
C THR A 165 54.74 -37.88 -3.97
N MET A 166 53.52 -38.33 -4.18
CA MET A 166 52.88 -38.28 -5.49
C MET A 166 51.54 -37.58 -5.34
N ASN A 167 51.05 -36.76 -6.27
CA ASN A 167 51.66 -35.88 -7.29
C ASN A 167 50.48 -35.48 -8.17
N ILE A 168 50.03 -34.23 -8.08
CA ILE A 168 49.59 -33.50 -9.26
C ILE A 168 50.25 -32.12 -9.15
N THR A 169 51.21 -31.84 -10.02
CA THR A 169 51.91 -30.56 -10.13
C THR A 169 52.31 -30.30 -11.58
N PRO A 170 52.36 -29.04 -12.04
CA PRO A 170 52.43 -28.68 -13.45
C PRO A 170 53.85 -28.39 -13.97
N ALA A 171 53.99 -28.27 -15.29
CA ALA A 171 55.14 -27.68 -16.01
C ALA A 171 54.68 -27.24 -17.43
N PRO A 172 55.49 -26.53 -18.25
CA PRO A 172 55.66 -25.07 -18.16
C PRO A 172 55.49 -24.34 -19.52
N ALA A 173 55.80 -23.04 -19.59
CA ALA A 173 55.77 -22.20 -20.80
C ALA A 173 57.08 -22.26 -21.64
N VAL A 174 57.12 -21.57 -22.81
CA VAL A 174 58.26 -20.73 -23.34
C VAL A 174 58.10 -20.35 -24.85
N GLN A 175 58.17 -19.03 -25.17
CA GLN A 175 58.69 -18.36 -26.42
C GLN A 175 58.06 -18.61 -27.82
N GLU A 176 58.09 -17.69 -28.83
CA GLU A 176 58.32 -16.22 -28.94
C GLU A 176 57.91 -15.67 -30.35
N MET A 177 58.18 -14.38 -30.62
CA MET A 177 58.22 -13.63 -31.92
C MET A 177 56.97 -12.93 -32.49
N ASP A 178 57.24 -11.78 -33.11
CA ASP A 178 56.36 -10.67 -33.49
C ASP A 178 55.87 -10.68 -34.96
N VAL A 179 54.91 -9.79 -35.30
CA VAL A 179 55.06 -8.65 -36.26
C VAL A 179 53.68 -7.98 -36.55
N GLU A 180 53.73 -6.75 -37.05
CA GLU A 180 52.63 -5.77 -37.22
C GLU A 180 51.61 -6.01 -38.36
N GLU A 181 50.47 -5.33 -38.16
CA GLU A 181 49.41 -4.78 -39.03
C GLU A 181 49.39 -4.80 -40.60
N LEU A 182 48.12 -4.74 -41.08
CA LEU A 182 47.56 -4.01 -42.26
C LEU A 182 47.26 -4.69 -43.64
N GLU A 183 46.01 -4.38 -44.09
CA GLU A 183 45.47 -4.23 -45.47
C GLU A 183 45.11 -5.41 -46.41
N SER A 184 43.93 -6.01 -46.16
CA SER A 184 42.80 -6.15 -47.14
C SER A 184 42.86 -7.20 -48.29
N PRO A 185 41.73 -7.52 -48.97
CA PRO A 185 40.34 -7.72 -48.52
C PRO A 185 39.69 -9.03 -49.11
N VAL A 186 38.34 -9.15 -48.99
CA VAL A 186 37.42 -10.07 -49.74
C VAL A 186 37.28 -11.52 -49.19
N PRO A 187 36.07 -12.13 -49.14
CA PRO A 187 34.70 -11.59 -49.13
C PRO A 187 33.91 -11.89 -47.83
N VAL A 188 32.84 -11.12 -47.56
CA VAL A 188 31.82 -11.47 -46.55
C VAL A 188 30.61 -12.10 -47.26
N ALA A 189 30.18 -13.27 -46.80
CA ALA A 189 28.90 -13.85 -47.20
C ALA A 189 27.76 -13.24 -46.36
N VAL A 190 27.03 -12.29 -46.94
CA VAL A 190 25.87 -11.66 -46.28
C VAL A 190 24.66 -12.58 -46.46
N VAL A 191 24.30 -13.32 -45.41
CA VAL A 191 22.93 -13.84 -45.24
C VAL A 191 22.04 -12.66 -44.87
N SER A 192 20.86 -12.52 -45.48
CA SER A 192 20.05 -11.32 -45.26
C SER A 192 19.27 -11.37 -43.95
N ILE A 193 19.27 -10.25 -43.23
CA ILE A 193 18.41 -10.01 -42.07
C ILE A 193 16.92 -10.19 -42.44
N GLN A 194 16.53 -9.96 -43.70
CA GLN A 194 15.15 -10.24 -44.15
C GLN A 194 14.78 -11.73 -44.07
N GLU A 195 15.72 -12.67 -44.27
CA GLU A 195 15.37 -14.10 -44.25
C GLU A 195 15.08 -14.58 -42.82
N GLN A 196 15.83 -14.08 -41.83
CA GLN A 196 15.58 -14.39 -40.42
C GLN A 196 14.27 -13.77 -39.90
N VAL A 197 13.98 -12.51 -40.27
CA VAL A 197 12.71 -11.85 -39.90
C VAL A 197 11.50 -12.56 -40.51
N VAL A 198 11.60 -13.05 -41.75
CA VAL A 198 10.52 -13.82 -42.40
C VAL A 198 10.30 -15.18 -41.73
N GLU A 199 11.36 -15.84 -41.23
CA GLU A 199 11.24 -17.12 -40.52
C GLU A 199 10.67 -16.94 -39.10
N GLU A 200 11.01 -15.84 -38.41
CA GLU A 200 10.47 -15.46 -37.09
C GLU A 200 8.99 -15.06 -37.17
N GLN A 201 8.61 -14.19 -38.12
CA GLN A 201 7.21 -13.82 -38.40
C GLN A 201 6.33 -15.03 -38.79
N LYS A 202 6.93 -16.04 -39.43
CA LYS A 202 6.24 -17.30 -39.76
C LYS A 202 5.97 -18.14 -38.52
N LEU A 203 6.90 -18.19 -37.57
CA LEU A 203 6.70 -18.83 -36.27
C LEU A 203 5.64 -18.12 -35.43
N GLU A 204 5.60 -16.78 -35.46
CA GLU A 204 4.54 -16.00 -34.79
C GLU A 204 3.16 -16.25 -35.42
N THR A 205 3.03 -16.25 -36.75
CA THR A 205 1.74 -16.55 -37.40
C THR A 205 1.27 -17.99 -37.16
N GLU A 206 2.18 -18.98 -37.14
CA GLU A 206 1.86 -20.35 -36.72
C GLU A 206 1.52 -20.48 -35.22
N ALA A 207 1.87 -19.51 -34.37
CA ALA A 207 1.46 -19.47 -32.97
C ALA A 207 0.06 -18.83 -32.81
N VAL A 208 -0.23 -17.75 -33.55
CA VAL A 208 -1.55 -17.10 -33.57
C VAL A 208 -2.63 -18.05 -34.07
N GLU A 209 -2.40 -18.81 -35.15
CA GLU A 209 -3.36 -19.82 -35.62
C GLU A 209 -3.67 -20.88 -34.55
N LYS A 210 -2.69 -21.28 -33.72
CA LYS A 210 -2.90 -22.25 -32.64
C LYS A 210 -3.74 -21.67 -31.49
N ILE A 211 -3.64 -20.38 -31.22
CA ILE A 211 -4.44 -19.68 -30.20
C ILE A 211 -5.90 -19.48 -30.67
N ALA A 212 -6.10 -19.12 -31.95
CA ALA A 212 -7.43 -18.97 -32.53
C ALA A 212 -8.24 -20.28 -32.49
N ASN A 213 -7.62 -21.40 -32.90
CA ASN A 213 -8.27 -22.72 -32.93
C ASN A 213 -8.68 -23.24 -31.53
N ASN A 214 -7.93 -22.91 -30.47
CA ASN A 214 -8.33 -23.23 -29.09
C ASN A 214 -9.45 -22.32 -28.56
N SER A 215 -9.59 -21.10 -29.09
CA SER A 215 -10.60 -20.14 -28.62
C SER A 215 -12.02 -20.56 -29.06
N LEU A 216 -12.15 -21.22 -30.21
CA LEU A 216 -13.42 -21.70 -30.76
C LEU A 216 -13.89 -23.01 -30.11
N SER A 217 -12.99 -23.87 -29.61
CA SER A 217 -13.37 -25.13 -28.95
C SER A 217 -14.01 -24.92 -27.57
N MET A 218 -13.73 -23.79 -26.91
CA MET A 218 -14.44 -23.32 -25.70
C MET A 218 -15.92 -23.02 -25.98
N LEU A 219 -16.26 -22.44 -27.14
CA LEU A 219 -17.65 -22.09 -27.49
C LEU A 219 -18.54 -23.33 -27.67
N CYS A 220 -17.97 -24.43 -28.17
CA CYS A 220 -18.68 -25.71 -28.36
C CYS A 220 -19.12 -26.37 -27.03
N GLN A 221 -18.71 -25.85 -25.87
CA GLN A 221 -19.20 -26.31 -24.56
C GLN A 221 -20.47 -25.58 -24.09
N TYR A 222 -20.82 -24.45 -24.72
CA TYR A 222 -21.97 -23.61 -24.35
C TYR A 222 -23.13 -23.65 -25.35
N SER A 223 -22.95 -24.28 -26.51
CA SER A 223 -23.98 -24.39 -27.55
C SER A 223 -24.92 -25.59 -27.31
N GLY A 224 -25.84 -25.48 -26.34
CA GLY A 224 -27.02 -26.35 -26.28
C GLY A 224 -27.42 -26.87 -24.90
N SER A 225 -28.14 -26.04 -24.13
CA SER A 225 -29.06 -26.51 -23.08
C SER A 225 -30.41 -25.83 -23.28
N SER A 226 -31.41 -26.59 -23.71
CA SER A 226 -32.81 -26.17 -23.80
C SER A 226 -33.64 -27.31 -23.24
N ASP A 227 -34.41 -27.04 -22.20
CA ASP A 227 -34.96 -28.09 -21.32
C ASP A 227 -36.01 -28.98 -22.01
N SER A 228 -35.80 -30.29 -21.96
CA SER A 228 -36.85 -31.31 -22.15
C SER A 228 -36.47 -32.60 -21.42
N GLU A 229 -37.37 -33.06 -20.55
CA GLU A 229 -37.14 -34.14 -19.57
C GLU A 229 -37.13 -35.57 -20.14
N ALA A 230 -36.40 -36.44 -19.41
CA ALA A 230 -36.66 -37.86 -19.14
C ALA A 230 -36.22 -39.01 -20.09
N GLU A 231 -35.66 -40.02 -19.40
CA GLU A 231 -35.43 -41.47 -19.68
C GLU A 231 -34.38 -41.94 -20.72
N ASP A 232 -33.51 -42.84 -20.23
CA ASP A 232 -32.51 -43.61 -20.99
C ASP A 232 -33.11 -44.76 -21.81
N THR A 233 -32.46 -45.12 -22.93
CA THR A 233 -32.21 -46.55 -23.25
C THR A 233 -31.03 -46.72 -24.23
N ASP A 234 -30.42 -47.90 -24.21
CA ASP A 234 -29.01 -48.12 -24.57
C ASP A 234 -28.80 -49.12 -25.76
N ALA A 235 -27.56 -49.15 -26.28
CA ALA A 235 -26.93 -50.27 -26.99
C ALA A 235 -27.39 -50.59 -28.45
N SER A 236 -26.54 -51.09 -29.37
CA SER A 236 -25.07 -51.29 -29.38
C SER A 236 -24.52 -51.73 -30.76
N ASN A 237 -23.18 -51.85 -30.84
CA ASN A 237 -22.30 -52.59 -31.79
C ASN A 237 -21.41 -51.69 -32.71
N VAL A 238 -20.15 -52.03 -33.03
CA VAL A 238 -19.54 -53.37 -33.18
C VAL A 238 -18.07 -53.48 -32.65
N VAL A 239 -17.85 -54.38 -31.67
CA VAL A 239 -16.64 -55.23 -31.38
C VAL A 239 -15.19 -54.66 -31.31
N ALA A 240 -14.55 -54.79 -30.14
CA ALA A 240 -13.27 -55.50 -29.90
C ALA A 240 -12.99 -55.72 -28.38
N GLY A 241 -12.29 -56.81 -27.98
CA GLY A 241 -12.06 -57.18 -26.55
C GLY A 241 -10.64 -56.90 -26.01
N SER A 242 -10.20 -57.38 -24.83
CA SER A 242 -10.72 -58.49 -23.99
C SER A 242 -10.17 -58.54 -22.54
N LYS A 243 -10.90 -59.19 -21.60
CA LYS A 243 -10.46 -59.83 -20.31
C LYS A 243 -10.09 -58.90 -19.12
N ALA A 244 -10.35 -59.25 -17.84
CA ALA A 244 -11.13 -60.37 -17.24
C ALA A 244 -11.46 -60.18 -15.74
N SER A 245 -12.49 -60.91 -15.24
CA SER A 245 -12.79 -61.30 -13.83
C SER A 245 -13.10 -60.21 -12.77
N SER A 246 -14.04 -60.38 -11.83
CA SER A 246 -14.98 -61.50 -11.54
C SER A 246 -16.09 -61.14 -10.53
N SER A 247 -17.24 -61.84 -10.63
CA SER A 247 -18.26 -62.13 -9.57
C SER A 247 -19.05 -60.97 -8.90
N SER A 248 -20.36 -61.09 -8.60
CA SER A 248 -21.38 -62.13 -8.93
C SER A 248 -22.81 -61.75 -8.46
N SER A 249 -23.84 -62.40 -9.04
CA SER A 249 -25.21 -62.67 -8.52
C SER A 249 -26.19 -61.48 -8.30
N SER A 250 -27.53 -61.61 -8.43
CA SER A 250 -28.43 -62.66 -9.01
C SER A 250 -29.89 -62.19 -8.93
N SER A 251 -30.81 -62.76 -9.75
CA SER A 251 -32.30 -62.81 -9.54
C SER A 251 -33.05 -61.44 -9.54
N SER A 252 -34.38 -61.29 -9.71
CA SER A 252 -35.53 -62.13 -10.13
C SER A 252 -36.76 -61.20 -10.34
N ASP A 253 -37.84 -61.48 -11.09
CA ASP A 253 -38.14 -62.46 -12.15
C ASP A 253 -39.53 -62.15 -12.80
N GLU A 254 -39.72 -62.54 -14.07
CA GLU A 254 -40.99 -62.99 -14.73
C GLU A 254 -42.16 -62.05 -15.17
N SER A 255 -42.79 -62.50 -16.27
CA SER A 255 -44.18 -62.29 -16.77
C SER A 255 -44.69 -60.96 -17.39
N ASP A 256 -45.74 -60.93 -18.23
CA ASP A 256 -46.16 -61.77 -19.40
C ASP A 256 -47.36 -61.09 -20.16
N VAL A 257 -47.83 -61.67 -21.29
CA VAL A 257 -49.15 -61.47 -21.98
C VAL A 257 -49.37 -60.24 -22.91
N GLU A 258 -49.22 -60.44 -24.22
CA GLU A 258 -50.28 -60.48 -25.28
C GLU A 258 -51.52 -59.50 -25.24
N ILE A 259 -52.15 -59.01 -26.33
CA ILE A 259 -51.93 -59.05 -27.80
C ILE A 259 -52.85 -58.03 -28.57
N THR A 260 -52.41 -57.52 -29.74
CA THR A 260 -53.22 -56.83 -30.81
C THR A 260 -53.88 -55.44 -30.52
N LYS A 261 -54.25 -54.57 -31.49
CA LYS A 261 -54.41 -54.69 -32.97
C LYS A 261 -54.37 -53.36 -33.76
N ASP A 262 -54.24 -53.49 -35.10
CA ASP A 262 -54.69 -52.61 -36.21
C ASP A 262 -54.08 -51.18 -36.44
N THR A 263 -53.22 -51.13 -37.47
CA THR A 263 -52.90 -50.11 -38.53
C THR A 263 -53.72 -48.81 -38.69
N PRO A 264 -53.22 -47.77 -39.43
CA PRO A 264 -51.96 -47.66 -40.21
C PRO A 264 -51.11 -46.39 -39.95
N SER A 265 -49.95 -46.30 -40.62
CA SER A 265 -49.12 -45.08 -40.69
C SER A 265 -49.71 -44.00 -41.60
N MET A 266 -49.73 -42.74 -41.13
CA MET A 266 -49.83 -41.51 -41.93
C MET A 266 -49.01 -40.40 -41.25
N SER A 267 -48.44 -39.49 -42.04
CA SER A 267 -47.53 -38.43 -41.57
C SER A 267 -48.26 -37.20 -41.04
N ALA A 268 -47.72 -36.59 -39.98
CA ALA A 268 -48.24 -35.37 -39.36
C ALA A 268 -47.11 -34.38 -39.01
N GLY A 269 -46.36 -33.94 -40.01
CA GLY A 269 -45.36 -32.87 -39.90
C GLY A 269 -45.80 -31.68 -40.76
N ALA A 270 -46.76 -30.89 -40.27
CA ALA A 270 -47.42 -29.85 -41.06
C ALA A 270 -47.38 -28.48 -40.39
N TYR A 271 -46.36 -27.68 -40.72
CA TYR A 271 -46.49 -26.22 -40.65
C TYR A 271 -46.95 -25.69 -42.00
N ARG A 272 -48.04 -24.92 -42.00
CA ARG A 272 -48.57 -24.28 -43.20
C ARG A 272 -47.89 -22.94 -43.42
N THR A 273 -47.33 -22.74 -44.61
CA THR A 273 -47.09 -21.40 -45.15
C THR A 273 -48.39 -20.61 -45.13
N ARG A 274 -48.32 -19.36 -44.69
CA ARG A 274 -49.35 -18.36 -44.97
C ARG A 274 -48.73 -16.97 -44.97
N ASP A 275 -48.26 -16.58 -46.14
CA ASP A 275 -47.83 -15.22 -46.43
C ASP A 275 -49.07 -14.31 -46.50
N ASP A 276 -49.13 -13.30 -45.63
CA ASP A 276 -49.96 -12.11 -45.78
C ASP A 276 -49.06 -10.91 -45.42
N PRO A 277 -48.93 -9.88 -46.28
CA PRO A 277 -47.87 -8.89 -46.15
C PRO A 277 -48.16 -7.83 -45.08
N ILE A 278 -47.17 -7.53 -44.25
CA ILE A 278 -47.20 -6.35 -43.37
C ILE A 278 -46.94 -5.11 -44.23
N LEU A 279 -47.99 -4.33 -44.47
CA LEU A 279 -47.90 -3.00 -45.07
C LEU A 279 -47.27 -2.02 -44.07
N VAL A 280 -45.95 -1.82 -44.18
CA VAL A 280 -45.30 -0.62 -43.68
C VAL A 280 -45.43 0.45 -44.77
N SER A 281 -46.08 1.56 -44.46
CA SER A 281 -46.29 2.67 -45.39
C SER A 281 -44.99 3.45 -45.63
N ASP A 282 -44.72 3.82 -46.89
CA ASP A 282 -43.62 4.70 -47.25
C ASP A 282 -43.71 6.04 -46.48
N ALA A 283 -42.66 6.39 -45.74
CA ALA A 283 -42.48 7.73 -45.18
C ALA A 283 -41.71 8.58 -46.21
N GLU A 284 -42.29 9.70 -46.63
CA GLU A 284 -41.88 10.41 -47.84
C GLU A 284 -40.53 11.13 -47.74
N THR A 285 -39.85 11.25 -48.88
CA THR A 285 -38.66 12.09 -49.04
C THR A 285 -39.03 13.57 -48.96
N MET A 286 -38.63 14.24 -47.88
CA MET A 286 -38.75 15.70 -47.74
C MET A 286 -37.75 16.42 -48.66
N ASP A 287 -38.20 16.80 -49.85
CA ASP A 287 -37.47 17.67 -50.77
C ASP A 287 -37.95 19.13 -50.61
N THR A 288 -37.05 20.11 -50.77
CA THR A 288 -37.32 21.50 -50.35
C THR A 288 -37.84 22.41 -51.46
N ASN A 289 -38.74 23.34 -51.10
CA ASN A 289 -39.09 24.65 -51.72
C ASN A 289 -40.57 24.87 -52.11
N VAL A 290 -41.35 25.49 -51.21
CA VAL A 290 -42.51 26.35 -51.55
C VAL A 290 -42.51 27.58 -50.63
N VAL A 291 -43.04 28.72 -51.09
CA VAL A 291 -43.07 30.00 -50.36
C VAL A 291 -44.51 30.48 -50.13
N SER A 292 -44.76 30.98 -48.91
CA SER A 292 -45.89 31.82 -48.45
C SER A 292 -47.34 31.34 -48.62
N SER A 293 -48.02 31.09 -47.49
CA SER A 293 -49.17 31.89 -47.03
C SER A 293 -49.39 31.71 -45.52
N GLU A 294 -50.34 32.44 -44.93
CA GLU A 294 -50.60 32.52 -43.48
C GLU A 294 -51.59 31.45 -42.98
N ASP A 295 -51.65 31.28 -41.65
CA ASP A 295 -52.66 30.59 -40.81
C ASP A 295 -52.96 29.08 -41.01
N GLU A 296 -52.33 28.22 -40.19
CA GLU A 296 -53.02 27.22 -39.33
C GLU A 296 -52.11 26.82 -38.14
N GLU A 297 -52.64 26.15 -37.11
CA GLU A 297 -51.92 25.88 -35.84
C GLU A 297 -51.13 24.56 -35.89
N ASP A 298 -49.79 24.63 -35.82
CA ASP A 298 -48.90 23.46 -35.81
C ASP A 298 -49.00 22.65 -34.49
N GLU A 299 -49.72 21.52 -34.53
CA GLU A 299 -49.50 20.41 -33.59
C GLU A 299 -48.05 19.90 -33.75
N PRO A 300 -47.25 19.76 -32.67
CA PRO A 300 -45.87 19.33 -32.79
C PRO A 300 -45.80 17.88 -33.28
N ILE A 301 -45.30 17.68 -34.50
CA ILE A 301 -45.04 16.35 -35.07
C ILE A 301 -43.98 15.66 -34.21
N GLN A 302 -44.44 14.90 -33.22
CA GLN A 302 -43.59 14.15 -32.31
C GLN A 302 -42.93 13.03 -33.11
N GLY A 303 -41.63 13.17 -33.36
CA GLY A 303 -40.81 12.13 -34.00
C GLY A 303 -40.78 10.84 -33.18
N PRO A 304 -40.07 9.80 -33.66
CA PRO A 304 -39.88 8.56 -32.92
C PRO A 304 -39.46 8.83 -31.48
N LEU A 305 -39.99 8.05 -30.53
CA LEU A 305 -39.63 8.16 -29.11
C LEU A 305 -38.12 7.96 -28.97
N ARG A 306 -37.41 9.05 -28.67
CA ARG A 306 -35.95 9.04 -28.45
C ARG A 306 -35.62 8.92 -26.97
N THR A 307 -34.51 8.28 -26.69
CA THR A 307 -33.93 8.20 -25.35
C THR A 307 -33.04 9.42 -25.05
N ALA A 308 -33.03 9.90 -23.81
CA ALA A 308 -32.29 11.11 -23.43
C ALA A 308 -30.77 10.87 -23.44
N GLY A 309 -30.12 11.19 -24.56
CA GLY A 309 -28.70 10.93 -24.82
C GLY A 309 -28.43 10.24 -26.16
N GLU A 310 -29.47 9.76 -26.85
CA GLU A 310 -29.40 9.10 -28.15
C GLU A 310 -28.87 10.04 -29.25
N ILE A 311 -27.69 9.73 -29.80
CA ILE A 311 -27.06 10.45 -30.91
C ILE A 311 -27.43 9.74 -32.22
N LEU A 312 -28.03 10.45 -33.18
CA LEU A 312 -28.41 9.86 -34.45
C LEU A 312 -27.25 9.83 -35.47
N PRO A 313 -27.25 8.90 -36.45
CA PRO A 313 -26.17 8.80 -37.46
C PRO A 313 -25.95 10.02 -38.38
N HIS A 314 -26.84 11.02 -38.34
CA HIS A 314 -26.68 12.30 -39.03
C HIS A 314 -26.20 13.45 -38.12
N GLU A 315 -26.10 13.21 -36.81
CA GLU A 315 -25.56 14.12 -35.81
C GLU A 315 -24.06 13.83 -35.55
N LEU A 316 -23.55 12.72 -36.09
CA LEU A 316 -22.13 12.34 -36.12
C LEU A 316 -21.31 13.20 -37.10
N PRO A 317 -20.00 13.41 -36.85
CA PRO A 317 -19.12 14.14 -37.78
C PRO A 317 -18.92 13.37 -39.10
N PRO A 318 -18.70 14.07 -40.23
CA PRO A 318 -18.52 13.44 -41.53
C PRO A 318 -17.27 12.56 -41.59
N ILE A 319 -17.41 11.40 -42.24
CA ILE A 319 -16.41 10.34 -42.36
C ILE A 319 -15.49 10.63 -43.55
N GLU A 320 -14.18 10.59 -43.32
CA GLU A 320 -13.16 10.78 -44.37
C GLU A 320 -13.10 9.60 -45.35
N GLU A 321 -12.85 9.88 -46.63
CA GLU A 321 -12.80 8.85 -47.68
C GLU A 321 -11.48 8.06 -47.66
N LEU A 322 -11.57 6.80 -47.23
CA LEU A 322 -10.44 5.88 -47.13
C LEU A 322 -10.04 5.30 -48.50
N THR A 323 -8.97 5.83 -49.11
CA THR A 323 -8.37 5.29 -50.35
C THR A 323 -7.22 4.31 -50.07
N ILE A 324 -7.43 3.34 -49.18
CA ILE A 324 -6.44 2.32 -48.81
C ILE A 324 -6.53 1.12 -49.77
N THR A 325 -5.38 0.59 -50.21
CA THR A 325 -5.29 -0.60 -51.07
C THR A 325 -4.28 -1.62 -50.53
N VAL A 326 -4.65 -2.89 -50.45
CA VAL A 326 -3.86 -4.00 -49.90
C VAL A 326 -3.59 -5.05 -51.00
N PRO A 327 -2.44 -5.74 -51.01
CA PRO A 327 -2.18 -6.83 -51.96
C PRO A 327 -3.15 -8.01 -51.83
N GLU A 328 -3.57 -8.60 -52.96
CA GLU A 328 -4.48 -9.76 -52.98
C GLU A 328 -3.92 -10.99 -52.21
N THR A 329 -2.60 -11.07 -52.02
CA THR A 329 -1.91 -12.09 -51.21
C THR A 329 -2.12 -11.97 -49.70
N GLU A 330 -2.60 -10.82 -49.22
CA GLU A 330 -2.82 -10.53 -47.80
C GLU A 330 -4.31 -10.46 -47.43
N CYS A 331 -5.21 -10.64 -48.40
CA CYS A 331 -6.65 -10.53 -48.22
C CYS A 331 -7.29 -11.88 -47.87
N LYS A 332 -7.98 -11.95 -46.72
CA LYS A 332 -8.75 -13.11 -46.26
C LYS A 332 -10.25 -12.83 -46.37
N PRO A 333 -11.07 -13.71 -46.98
CA PRO A 333 -12.52 -13.51 -47.02
C PRO A 333 -13.10 -13.59 -45.61
N ILE A 334 -13.93 -12.63 -45.22
CA ILE A 334 -14.54 -12.54 -43.88
C ILE A 334 -16.06 -12.71 -43.92
N GLY A 335 -16.71 -12.32 -45.01
CA GLY A 335 -18.15 -12.32 -45.12
C GLY A 335 -18.66 -11.78 -46.46
N HIS A 336 -19.91 -11.36 -46.46
CA HIS A 336 -20.59 -10.81 -47.63
C HIS A 336 -21.53 -9.68 -47.22
N ILE A 337 -21.77 -8.73 -48.13
CA ILE A 337 -22.78 -7.69 -47.88
C ILE A 337 -24.16 -8.34 -47.91
N GLU A 338 -24.85 -8.35 -46.79
CA GLU A 338 -26.20 -8.90 -46.68
C GLU A 338 -27.23 -7.85 -47.14
N SER A 339 -27.26 -6.70 -46.46
CA SER A 339 -28.22 -5.64 -46.71
C SER A 339 -27.62 -4.24 -46.50
N ILE A 340 -28.37 -3.23 -46.93
CA ILE A 340 -27.99 -1.82 -46.85
C ILE A 340 -29.20 -1.09 -46.25
N VAL A 341 -29.03 -0.47 -45.08
CA VAL A 341 -30.10 0.16 -44.31
C VAL A 341 -29.75 1.64 -44.13
N ALA A 342 -30.51 2.51 -44.79
CA ALA A 342 -30.23 3.96 -44.89
C ALA A 342 -28.78 4.26 -45.34
N GLN A 343 -27.90 4.61 -44.41
CA GLN A 343 -26.48 4.93 -44.64
C GLN A 343 -25.50 3.91 -44.03
N ILE A 344 -26.00 2.75 -43.57
CA ILE A 344 -25.23 1.65 -43.00
C ILE A 344 -25.24 0.46 -43.96
N VAL A 345 -24.08 -0.16 -44.18
CA VAL A 345 -23.91 -1.42 -44.91
C VAL A 345 -23.67 -2.54 -43.91
N LEU A 346 -24.46 -3.60 -43.98
CA LEU A 346 -24.36 -4.76 -43.08
C LEU A 346 -23.60 -5.90 -43.77
N VAL A 347 -22.50 -6.34 -43.15
CA VAL A 347 -21.63 -7.41 -43.64
C VAL A 347 -21.76 -8.63 -42.74
N GLN A 348 -22.54 -9.62 -43.17
CA GLN A 348 -22.70 -10.89 -42.45
C GLN A 348 -21.44 -11.75 -42.64
N SER A 349 -20.78 -12.10 -41.52
CA SER A 349 -19.61 -12.98 -41.54
C SER A 349 -19.97 -14.41 -42.01
N VAL A 350 -18.97 -15.13 -42.51
CA VAL A 350 -19.06 -16.59 -42.61
C VAL A 350 -18.84 -17.25 -41.24
N PRO A 351 -19.55 -18.35 -40.91
CA PRO A 351 -19.34 -19.09 -39.66
C PRO A 351 -17.91 -19.59 -39.50
N GLY A 352 -17.34 -19.45 -38.30
CA GLY A 352 -15.95 -19.85 -38.02
C GLY A 352 -14.87 -18.92 -38.60
N ALA A 353 -15.25 -17.72 -39.07
CA ALA A 353 -14.30 -16.64 -39.35
C ALA A 353 -13.68 -16.08 -38.05
N GLU A 354 -12.54 -15.41 -38.16
CA GLU A 354 -11.94 -14.68 -37.05
C GLU A 354 -12.77 -13.45 -36.67
N LEU A 355 -12.83 -13.14 -35.38
CA LEU A 355 -13.64 -12.02 -34.87
C LEU A 355 -12.86 -10.72 -34.97
N LEU A 356 -13.40 -9.78 -35.75
CA LEU A 356 -12.83 -8.46 -35.98
C LEU A 356 -13.33 -7.46 -34.94
N ASN A 357 -12.44 -6.62 -34.47
CA ASN A 357 -12.74 -5.53 -33.55
C ASN A 357 -13.15 -4.25 -34.33
N LEU A 358 -13.73 -3.28 -33.63
CA LEU A 358 -14.05 -1.95 -34.16
C LEU A 358 -12.83 -1.27 -34.79
N ASP A 359 -13.07 -0.24 -35.62
CA ASP A 359 -12.06 0.49 -36.41
C ASP A 359 -11.29 -0.34 -37.47
N THR A 360 -11.45 -1.68 -37.51
CA THR A 360 -10.89 -2.54 -38.55
C THR A 360 -11.39 -2.13 -39.94
N VAL A 361 -10.49 -2.07 -40.93
CA VAL A 361 -10.84 -1.73 -42.32
C VAL A 361 -11.25 -2.99 -43.08
N LEU A 362 -12.45 -2.94 -43.66
CA LEU A 362 -12.97 -3.96 -44.56
C LEU A 362 -12.68 -3.57 -46.02
N PHE A 363 -12.49 -4.56 -46.89
CA PHE A 363 -12.12 -4.39 -48.30
C PHE A 363 -13.04 -5.15 -49.25
N LEU A 364 -13.26 -4.58 -50.43
CA LEU A 364 -13.86 -5.21 -51.59
C LEU A 364 -12.78 -5.53 -52.63
N GLU A 365 -13.15 -6.32 -53.65
CA GLU A 365 -12.31 -6.62 -54.83
C GLU A 365 -10.93 -7.21 -54.48
N ARG A 366 -10.82 -7.88 -53.31
CA ARG A 366 -9.60 -8.47 -52.75
C ARG A 366 -8.50 -7.44 -52.51
N GLY A 367 -8.82 -6.44 -51.69
CA GLY A 367 -7.88 -5.41 -51.22
C GLY A 367 -7.76 -4.20 -52.15
N LYS A 368 -8.34 -4.24 -53.36
CA LYS A 368 -8.24 -3.17 -54.36
C LYS A 368 -9.09 -1.93 -54.04
N ARG A 369 -10.07 -2.06 -53.14
CA ARG A 369 -11.01 -1.01 -52.76
C ARG A 369 -11.38 -1.16 -51.29
N ALA A 370 -11.11 -0.15 -50.44
CA ALA A 370 -11.66 -0.14 -49.09
C ALA A 370 -13.20 -0.03 -49.15
N LEU A 371 -13.88 -0.78 -48.29
CA LEU A 371 -15.32 -0.63 -48.03
C LEU A 371 -15.53 0.50 -47.01
N GLY A 372 -14.76 0.48 -45.93
CA GLY A 372 -14.84 1.40 -44.80
C GLY A 372 -14.34 0.74 -43.52
N LYS A 373 -14.48 1.41 -42.39
CA LYS A 373 -14.21 0.86 -41.06
C LYS A 373 -15.44 0.18 -40.47
N ILE A 374 -15.23 -0.84 -39.64
CA ILE A 374 -16.28 -1.37 -38.76
C ILE A 374 -16.65 -0.29 -37.73
N PHE A 375 -17.89 0.21 -37.82
CA PHE A 375 -18.49 1.19 -36.93
C PHE A 375 -19.14 0.51 -35.70
N ASP A 376 -19.75 -0.66 -35.91
CA ASP A 376 -20.49 -1.41 -34.89
C ASP A 376 -20.54 -2.91 -35.26
N VAL A 377 -20.87 -3.79 -34.29
CA VAL A 377 -20.94 -5.25 -34.47
C VAL A 377 -22.17 -5.83 -33.77
N ILE A 378 -23.08 -6.44 -34.53
CA ILE A 378 -24.34 -6.99 -34.02
C ILE A 378 -24.47 -8.50 -34.33
N GLY A 379 -25.43 -9.18 -33.68
CA GLY A 379 -25.70 -10.60 -33.91
C GLY A 379 -24.94 -11.55 -32.99
N GLN A 380 -24.81 -12.82 -33.39
CA GLN A 380 -24.22 -13.87 -32.55
C GLN A 380 -22.68 -13.87 -32.64
N VAL A 381 -21.99 -14.14 -31.53
CA VAL A 381 -20.52 -14.21 -31.46
C VAL A 381 -19.91 -15.24 -32.44
N ASN A 382 -20.63 -16.31 -32.79
CA ASN A 382 -20.17 -17.30 -33.77
C ASN A 382 -20.37 -16.87 -35.24
N GLN A 383 -21.17 -15.84 -35.49
CA GLN A 383 -21.45 -15.33 -36.84
C GLN A 383 -21.88 -13.84 -36.82
N PRO A 384 -20.98 -12.91 -36.43
CA PRO A 384 -21.28 -11.50 -36.32
C PRO A 384 -21.67 -10.84 -37.65
N ILE A 385 -22.46 -9.77 -37.55
CA ILE A 385 -22.78 -8.84 -38.63
C ILE A 385 -22.01 -7.55 -38.34
N TYR A 386 -21.10 -7.18 -39.24
CA TYR A 386 -20.29 -5.98 -39.11
C TYR A 386 -20.96 -4.80 -39.82
N CYS A 387 -21.17 -3.70 -39.09
CA CYS A 387 -21.80 -2.48 -39.60
C CYS A 387 -20.72 -1.52 -40.13
N VAL A 388 -20.87 -1.04 -41.37
CA VAL A 388 -20.01 0.01 -41.95
C VAL A 388 -20.86 1.25 -42.25
N LEU A 389 -20.49 2.39 -41.67
CA LEU A 389 -21.21 3.66 -41.78
C LEU A 389 -20.67 4.52 -42.95
N PHE A 390 -21.57 5.17 -43.69
CA PHE A 390 -21.27 6.12 -44.77
C PHE A 390 -21.93 7.48 -44.50
N ASN A 391 -21.51 8.54 -45.21
CA ASN A 391 -22.07 9.88 -45.04
C ASN A 391 -23.48 10.03 -45.64
N SER A 392 -23.83 9.21 -46.64
CA SER A 392 -25.16 9.20 -47.24
C SER A 392 -25.43 7.93 -48.03
N ASN A 393 -26.71 7.60 -48.26
CA ASN A 393 -27.10 6.52 -49.17
C ASN A 393 -26.60 6.76 -50.62
N GLN A 394 -26.54 8.02 -51.06
CA GLN A 394 -26.02 8.38 -52.39
C GLN A 394 -24.52 8.06 -52.55
N GLU A 395 -23.75 8.07 -51.46
CA GLU A 395 -22.34 7.66 -51.45
C GLU A 395 -22.20 6.14 -51.71
N ILE A 396 -23.08 5.34 -51.10
CA ILE A 396 -23.10 3.87 -51.26
C ILE A 396 -23.44 3.51 -52.72
N LEU A 397 -24.41 4.22 -53.30
CA LEU A 397 -24.79 4.07 -54.71
C LEU A 397 -23.67 4.51 -55.68
N SER A 398 -23.02 5.66 -55.43
CA SER A 398 -21.93 6.16 -56.31
C SER A 398 -20.70 5.25 -56.28
N LYS A 399 -20.43 4.61 -55.14
CA LYS A 399 -19.35 3.62 -54.97
C LYS A 399 -19.68 2.24 -55.55
N ASN A 400 -20.85 2.04 -56.15
CA ASN A 400 -21.32 0.75 -56.66
C ASN A 400 -21.14 -0.37 -55.62
N ILE A 401 -21.79 -0.20 -54.47
CA ILE A 401 -21.85 -1.19 -53.39
C ILE A 401 -23.25 -1.83 -53.43
N THR A 402 -23.31 -3.16 -53.51
CA THR A 402 -24.56 -3.92 -53.62
C THR A 402 -24.53 -5.15 -52.71
N SER A 403 -25.70 -5.59 -52.23
CA SER A 403 -25.84 -6.90 -51.56
C SER A 403 -25.27 -8.04 -52.41
N GLY A 404 -24.70 -9.04 -51.74
CA GLY A 404 -24.05 -10.21 -52.35
C GLY A 404 -22.58 -10.03 -52.74
N MET A 405 -21.96 -8.86 -52.52
CA MET A 405 -20.50 -8.69 -52.73
C MET A 405 -19.69 -9.39 -51.63
N GLU A 406 -18.64 -10.12 -52.02
CA GLU A 406 -17.64 -10.68 -51.09
C GLU A 406 -16.84 -9.57 -50.39
N VAL A 407 -16.65 -9.70 -49.08
CA VAL A 407 -15.88 -8.77 -48.25
C VAL A 407 -14.67 -9.47 -47.64
N PHE A 408 -13.55 -8.75 -47.59
CA PHE A 408 -12.24 -9.24 -47.17
C PHE A 408 -11.67 -8.39 -46.03
N CYS A 409 -10.91 -9.01 -45.12
CA CYS A 409 -10.04 -8.34 -44.17
C CYS A 409 -8.55 -8.56 -44.54
N ALA A 410 -7.65 -7.84 -43.88
CA ALA A 410 -6.21 -7.83 -44.17
C ALA A 410 -5.39 -8.28 -42.94
N PRO A 411 -5.49 -9.56 -42.52
CA PRO A 411 -5.01 -10.10 -41.23
C PRO A 411 -3.53 -9.88 -40.89
N ARG A 412 -2.69 -9.45 -41.84
CA ARG A 412 -1.25 -9.22 -41.67
C ARG A 412 -0.86 -7.73 -41.74
N THR A 413 -1.83 -6.83 -41.65
CA THR A 413 -1.65 -5.38 -41.76
C THR A 413 -2.11 -4.66 -40.49
N GLU A 414 -1.60 -3.45 -40.27
CA GLU A 414 -2.02 -2.54 -39.20
C GLU A 414 -3.53 -2.14 -39.26
N TYR A 415 -4.23 -2.46 -40.36
CA TYR A 415 -5.63 -2.11 -40.58
C TYR A 415 -6.64 -3.16 -40.08
N THR A 416 -6.18 -4.27 -39.50
CA THR A 416 -7.04 -5.35 -38.97
C THR A 416 -6.76 -5.61 -37.49
N SER A 417 -7.78 -5.46 -36.65
CA SER A 417 -7.73 -5.71 -35.21
C SER A 417 -8.64 -6.89 -34.86
N PHE A 418 -8.18 -7.78 -33.97
CA PHE A 418 -8.87 -9.02 -33.61
C PHE A 418 -9.38 -9.02 -32.17
N ILE A 419 -10.55 -9.63 -31.94
CA ILE A 419 -11.10 -9.81 -30.60
C ILE A 419 -10.47 -11.06 -29.96
N ILE A 420 -9.69 -10.84 -28.89
CA ILE A 420 -9.13 -11.92 -28.08
C ILE A 420 -10.20 -12.37 -27.07
N LEU A 421 -10.81 -13.53 -27.30
CA LEU A 421 -11.98 -13.98 -26.53
C LEU A 421 -11.72 -14.11 -25.02
N SER A 422 -10.51 -14.52 -24.63
CA SER A 422 -10.10 -14.63 -23.22
C SER A 422 -9.92 -13.27 -22.52
N GLU A 423 -9.71 -12.18 -23.28
CA GLU A 423 -9.75 -10.83 -22.74
C GLU A 423 -11.19 -10.31 -22.65
N LEU A 424 -12.03 -10.59 -23.65
CA LEU A 424 -13.45 -10.27 -23.59
C LEU A 424 -14.14 -10.93 -22.38
N MET A 425 -13.89 -12.23 -22.15
CA MET A 425 -14.42 -12.98 -21.00
C MET A 425 -13.87 -12.52 -19.63
N ARG A 426 -12.79 -11.73 -19.60
CA ARG A 426 -12.26 -11.10 -18.38
C ARG A 426 -13.02 -9.82 -18.02
N THR A 427 -13.70 -9.22 -18.98
CA THR A 427 -14.50 -8.00 -18.82
C THR A 427 -15.94 -8.37 -18.48
N LYS A 428 -16.36 -8.15 -17.23
CA LYS A 428 -17.77 -8.29 -16.83
C LYS A 428 -18.57 -7.10 -17.39
N GLY A 429 -19.26 -7.30 -18.50
CA GLY A 429 -20.34 -6.41 -18.94
C GLY A 429 -21.66 -6.73 -18.23
N SER A 430 -22.53 -5.72 -18.10
CA SER A 430 -23.96 -5.90 -17.80
C SER A 430 -24.72 -6.06 -19.11
N ASP A 431 -25.71 -6.95 -19.17
CA ASP A 431 -26.69 -7.00 -20.27
C ASP A 431 -27.93 -6.12 -20.00
N ALA A 432 -27.97 -5.45 -18.85
CA ALA A 432 -29.04 -4.54 -18.44
C ALA A 432 -28.56 -3.08 -18.43
N SER A 433 -29.19 -2.26 -19.29
CA SER A 433 -29.01 -0.80 -19.32
C SER A 433 -29.55 -0.11 -18.07
N TRP A 434 -28.93 1.01 -17.72
CA TRP A 434 -29.37 1.93 -16.66
C TRP A 434 -30.48 2.87 -17.16
N MET A 435 -30.85 3.86 -16.34
CA MET A 435 -31.77 4.94 -16.71
C MET A 435 -31.37 5.60 -18.03
N ASN A 436 -32.35 5.78 -18.92
CA ASN A 436 -32.17 6.29 -20.29
C ASN A 436 -31.23 5.41 -21.15
N ASP A 437 -31.27 4.08 -21.01
CA ASP A 437 -30.57 3.12 -21.88
C ASP A 437 -29.04 3.34 -21.97
N ASN A 438 -28.47 3.95 -20.93
CA ASN A 438 -27.03 4.18 -20.77
C ASN A 438 -26.38 3.02 -19.99
N GLU A 439 -25.06 2.91 -20.06
CA GLU A 439 -24.30 1.99 -19.19
C GLU A 439 -24.41 2.34 -17.70
N ILE A 440 -24.26 1.34 -16.83
CA ILE A 440 -24.33 1.51 -15.37
C ILE A 440 -23.15 2.39 -14.90
N PRO A 441 -23.39 3.51 -14.18
CA PRO A 441 -22.30 4.33 -13.66
C PRO A 441 -21.37 3.54 -12.73
N ALA A 442 -20.05 3.75 -12.82
CA ALA A 442 -19.06 2.88 -12.16
C ALA A 442 -19.14 2.79 -10.62
N TYR A 443 -19.90 3.67 -9.95
CA TYR A 443 -20.18 3.61 -8.51
C TYR A 443 -21.40 2.73 -8.13
N LEU A 444 -22.06 2.17 -9.14
CA LEU A 444 -23.25 1.28 -9.06
C LEU A 444 -22.99 -0.11 -9.65
N ALA A 445 -21.78 -0.38 -10.17
CA ALA A 445 -21.40 -1.69 -10.67
C ALA A 445 -21.25 -2.70 -9.51
N ASP A 446 -21.66 -3.95 -9.74
CA ASP A 446 -21.73 -5.01 -8.72
C ASP A 446 -20.45 -5.16 -7.87
N HIS A 447 -20.56 -4.77 -6.60
CA HIS A 447 -19.65 -5.21 -5.55
C HIS A 447 -20.07 -6.59 -5.02
N SER A 448 -19.25 -7.22 -4.18
CA SER A 448 -19.62 -8.47 -3.51
C SER A 448 -20.61 -8.20 -2.35
N ASP A 449 -21.88 -7.97 -2.69
CA ASP A 449 -22.92 -7.65 -1.72
C ASP A 449 -23.13 -8.77 -0.69
N VAL A 450 -23.02 -8.43 0.59
CA VAL A 450 -23.20 -9.37 1.69
C VAL A 450 -24.69 -9.43 2.05
N LEU A 451 -25.35 -10.47 1.55
CA LEU A 451 -26.76 -10.75 1.83
C LEU A 451 -26.95 -11.21 3.29
N SER A 452 -27.10 -10.23 4.19
CA SER A 452 -27.29 -10.44 5.63
C SER A 452 -28.40 -9.53 6.16
N PRO A 453 -29.32 -10.02 7.03
CA PRO A 453 -30.38 -9.20 7.62
C PRO A 453 -29.83 -8.10 8.54
N ASN A 454 -28.56 -8.18 8.95
CA ASN A 454 -27.89 -7.20 9.80
C ASN A 454 -27.15 -6.12 8.99
N VAL A 455 -27.20 -6.16 7.65
CA VAL A 455 -26.53 -5.20 6.75
C VAL A 455 -27.58 -4.41 5.98
N HIS A 456 -27.43 -3.09 5.97
CA HIS A 456 -28.35 -2.17 5.31
C HIS A 456 -27.55 -1.22 4.41
N TYR A 457 -27.66 -1.45 3.10
CA TYR A 457 -27.08 -0.58 2.08
C TYR A 457 -28.03 0.60 1.82
N THR A 458 -27.53 1.82 2.00
CA THR A 458 -28.16 3.07 1.59
C THR A 458 -27.30 3.74 0.51
N ASP A 459 -27.78 4.80 -0.15
CA ASP A 459 -27.00 5.52 -1.16
C ASP A 459 -25.70 6.12 -0.57
N GLU A 460 -25.78 6.63 0.66
CA GLU A 460 -24.66 7.29 1.34
C GLU A 460 -23.76 6.32 2.13
N HIS A 461 -24.33 5.28 2.75
CA HIS A 461 -23.68 4.47 3.78
C HIS A 461 -23.99 2.97 3.67
N ILE A 462 -23.02 2.13 4.04
CA ILE A 462 -23.25 0.77 4.50
C ILE A 462 -23.43 0.84 6.02
N GLU A 463 -24.59 0.42 6.53
CA GLU A 463 -24.84 0.28 7.97
C GLU A 463 -24.89 -1.20 8.36
N VAL A 464 -24.29 -1.54 9.50
CA VAL A 464 -24.13 -2.93 9.95
C VAL A 464 -24.39 -3.03 11.45
N ASP A 465 -25.35 -3.85 11.86
CA ASP A 465 -25.47 -4.28 13.24
C ASP A 465 -24.49 -5.43 13.52
N TYR A 466 -23.53 -5.19 14.42
CA TYR A 466 -22.35 -6.03 14.61
C TYR A 466 -22.07 -6.34 16.09
N GLN A 467 -21.92 -7.63 16.38
CA GLN A 467 -21.57 -8.11 17.72
C GLN A 467 -20.06 -8.10 17.95
N TYR A 468 -19.55 -7.05 18.61
CA TYR A 468 -18.15 -7.00 19.01
C TYR A 468 -17.92 -7.86 20.26
N GLN A 469 -17.34 -9.04 20.05
CA GLN A 469 -16.94 -9.96 21.12
C GLN A 469 -15.50 -9.67 21.57
N THR A 470 -15.30 -9.63 22.88
CA THR A 470 -14.00 -9.46 23.53
C THR A 470 -13.93 -10.30 24.80
N THR A 471 -12.84 -10.23 25.55
CA THR A 471 -12.67 -10.99 26.80
C THR A 471 -11.83 -10.20 27.80
N THR A 472 -12.42 -9.89 28.95
CA THR A 472 -11.73 -9.27 30.09
C THR A 472 -11.10 -10.35 30.95
N VAL A 473 -9.81 -10.20 31.28
CA VAL A 473 -9.03 -11.16 32.07
C VAL A 473 -8.52 -10.47 33.34
N VAL A 474 -8.71 -11.10 34.49
CA VAL A 474 -8.20 -10.65 35.79
C VAL A 474 -7.30 -11.74 36.38
N SER A 475 -6.03 -11.41 36.63
CA SER A 475 -5.14 -12.30 37.37
C SER A 475 -5.58 -12.37 38.83
N SER A 476 -5.77 -13.59 39.34
CA SER A 476 -6.04 -13.88 40.75
C SER A 476 -4.76 -14.31 41.50
N GLY A 477 -3.58 -14.08 40.90
CA GLY A 477 -2.30 -14.49 41.45
C GLY A 477 -2.09 -16.01 41.32
N PRO A 478 -1.59 -16.71 42.35
CA PRO A 478 -1.31 -18.15 42.29
C PRO A 478 -2.52 -19.06 41.99
N SER A 479 -3.75 -18.56 42.09
CA SER A 479 -4.97 -19.29 41.72
C SER A 479 -5.33 -19.19 40.23
N GLY A 480 -4.52 -18.51 39.41
CA GLY A 480 -4.68 -18.42 37.96
C GLY A 480 -5.46 -17.18 37.51
N TYR A 481 -6.24 -17.32 36.44
CA TYR A 481 -6.93 -16.23 35.77
C TYR A 481 -8.45 -16.39 35.85
N THR A 482 -9.15 -15.33 36.24
CA THR A 482 -10.60 -15.19 36.02
C THR A 482 -10.82 -14.58 34.64
N VAL A 483 -11.56 -15.29 33.79
CA VAL A 483 -11.78 -14.93 32.37
C VAL A 483 -13.26 -14.67 32.14
N LYS A 484 -13.61 -13.50 31.62
CA LYS A 484 -14.98 -13.07 31.34
C LYS A 484 -15.13 -12.70 29.86
N PRO A 485 -15.80 -13.53 29.04
CA PRO A 485 -16.25 -13.13 27.71
C PRO A 485 -17.27 -11.98 27.79
N GLU A 486 -17.18 -11.03 26.88
CA GLU A 486 -18.05 -9.85 26.84
C GLU A 486 -18.44 -9.53 25.39
N THR A 487 -19.73 -9.35 25.14
CA THR A 487 -20.28 -8.96 23.82
C THR A 487 -20.84 -7.54 23.91
N THR A 488 -20.49 -6.69 22.97
CA THR A 488 -21.07 -5.35 22.79
C THR A 488 -21.80 -5.28 21.46
N GLU A 489 -23.10 -4.98 21.50
CA GLU A 489 -23.89 -4.68 20.31
C GLU A 489 -23.48 -3.30 19.76
N LEU A 490 -22.88 -3.29 18.58
CA LEU A 490 -22.52 -2.08 17.84
C LEU A 490 -23.39 -1.92 16.60
N ASN A 491 -23.52 -0.68 16.15
CA ASN A 491 -23.85 -0.36 14.77
C ASN A 491 -22.63 0.33 14.13
N ILE A 492 -22.12 -0.23 13.04
CA ILE A 492 -20.99 0.28 12.26
C ILE A 492 -21.56 0.96 11.02
N ARG A 493 -21.07 2.15 10.70
CA ARG A 493 -21.48 2.94 9.53
C ARG A 493 -20.24 3.25 8.69
N THR A 494 -20.28 2.91 7.40
CA THR A 494 -19.19 3.14 6.45
C THR A 494 -19.70 3.97 5.27
N GLY A 495 -19.16 5.17 5.08
CA GLY A 495 -19.53 6.04 3.95
C GLY A 495 -19.13 5.41 2.61
N ARG A 496 -20.09 5.30 1.68
CA ARG A 496 -19.90 4.71 0.34
C ARG A 496 -19.23 5.66 -0.64
N ASN A 497 -19.52 6.97 -0.55
CA ASN A 497 -18.91 7.97 -1.41
C ASN A 497 -17.40 8.05 -1.16
N VAL A 498 -16.60 7.71 -2.16
CA VAL A 498 -15.13 7.76 -2.10
C VAL A 498 -14.67 9.17 -2.52
N PRO A 499 -14.02 9.95 -1.64
CA PRO A 499 -13.62 11.31 -1.96
C PRO A 499 -12.49 11.34 -2.98
N ARG A 500 -12.44 12.41 -3.79
CA ARG A 500 -11.30 12.67 -4.65
C ARG A 500 -10.12 13.09 -3.78
N MET A 501 -9.13 12.21 -3.66
CA MET A 501 -8.03 12.38 -2.68
C MET A 501 -6.84 13.15 -3.27
N GLY A 502 -6.38 14.16 -2.52
CA GLY A 502 -5.07 14.76 -2.67
C GLY A 502 -4.06 14.16 -1.70
N LEU A 503 -2.84 13.90 -2.17
CA LEU A 503 -1.72 13.41 -1.36
C LEU A 503 -0.57 14.41 -1.46
N MET A 504 -0.30 15.16 -0.38
CA MET A 504 0.81 16.10 -0.31
C MET A 504 2.01 15.49 0.40
N LEU A 505 3.14 15.37 -0.29
CA LEU A 505 4.35 14.73 0.24
C LEU A 505 5.35 15.75 0.76
N VAL A 506 5.76 15.63 2.02
CA VAL A 506 6.96 16.32 2.52
C VAL A 506 8.16 15.46 2.15
N GLY A 507 9.10 16.01 1.37
CA GLY A 507 10.16 15.25 0.70
C GLY A 507 9.74 14.69 -0.67
N TRP A 508 8.89 15.39 -1.42
CA TRP A 508 8.36 14.92 -2.72
C TRP A 508 9.47 14.63 -3.75
N GLY A 509 10.56 15.40 -3.75
CA GLY A 509 11.76 15.16 -4.56
C GLY A 509 12.73 14.12 -3.97
N GLY A 510 12.34 13.39 -2.93
CA GLY A 510 13.06 12.22 -2.42
C GLY A 510 12.87 11.00 -3.32
N ASN A 511 13.62 9.92 -3.02
CA ASN A 511 13.55 8.68 -3.79
C ASN A 511 12.11 8.12 -3.80
N ASN A 512 11.51 7.94 -2.62
CA ASN A 512 10.11 7.54 -2.45
C ASN A 512 9.11 8.43 -3.20
N GLY A 513 9.18 9.76 -3.02
CA GLY A 513 8.20 10.69 -3.59
C GLY A 513 8.24 10.73 -5.12
N SER A 514 9.43 10.71 -5.70
CA SER A 514 9.60 10.60 -7.16
C SER A 514 9.16 9.23 -7.70
N THR A 515 9.45 8.14 -6.97
CA THR A 515 9.04 6.77 -7.32
C THR A 515 7.52 6.60 -7.29
N LEU A 516 6.83 7.10 -6.26
CA LEU A 516 5.36 7.08 -6.20
C LEU A 516 4.73 7.88 -7.34
N THR A 517 5.25 9.08 -7.62
CA THR A 517 4.73 9.94 -8.69
C THR A 517 4.87 9.28 -10.06
N ALA A 518 6.00 8.60 -10.30
CA ALA A 518 6.22 7.81 -11.52
C ALA A 518 5.33 6.57 -11.58
N ALA A 519 5.16 5.84 -10.47
CA ALA A 519 4.30 4.67 -10.39
C ALA A 519 2.81 5.01 -10.62
N LEU A 520 2.35 6.17 -10.13
CA LEU A 520 1.00 6.68 -10.39
C LEU A 520 0.79 7.01 -11.88
N ASP A 521 1.73 7.71 -12.52
CA ASP A 521 1.63 8.00 -13.96
C ASP A 521 1.70 6.73 -14.81
N ALA A 522 2.57 5.78 -14.43
CA ALA A 522 2.74 4.51 -15.12
C ALA A 522 1.52 3.60 -15.04
N ASN A 523 0.93 3.44 -13.85
CA ASN A 523 -0.30 2.66 -13.66
C ASN A 523 -1.50 3.34 -14.35
N LYS A 524 -1.68 4.66 -14.19
CA LYS A 524 -2.80 5.39 -14.83
C LYS A 524 -2.75 5.35 -16.37
N ARG A 525 -1.56 5.18 -16.96
CA ARG A 525 -1.34 5.07 -18.41
C ARG A 525 -1.14 3.61 -18.89
N ASN A 526 -1.25 2.62 -18.01
CA ASN A 526 -0.96 1.20 -18.29
C ASN A 526 0.39 0.98 -19.01
N LEU A 527 1.45 1.64 -18.56
CA LEU A 527 2.74 1.62 -19.24
C LEU A 527 3.42 0.24 -19.20
N GLU A 528 4.10 -0.07 -20.29
CA GLU A 528 4.93 -1.26 -20.43
C GLU A 528 6.34 -0.85 -20.86
N TRP A 529 7.36 -1.52 -20.34
CA TRP A 529 8.76 -1.27 -20.67
C TRP A 529 9.54 -2.56 -20.75
N ARG A 530 10.52 -2.61 -21.64
CA ARG A 530 11.38 -3.77 -21.84
C ARG A 530 12.49 -3.80 -20.80
N THR A 531 12.78 -5.00 -20.32
CA THR A 531 13.95 -5.31 -19.49
C THR A 531 14.77 -6.42 -20.15
N ARG A 532 15.93 -6.75 -19.58
CA ARG A 532 16.71 -7.95 -19.98
C ARG A 532 15.98 -9.29 -19.76
N HIS A 533 14.82 -9.27 -19.09
CA HIS A 533 14.00 -10.45 -18.78
C HIS A 533 12.64 -10.41 -19.53
N GLY A 534 12.50 -9.59 -20.56
CA GLY A 534 11.26 -9.39 -21.31
C GLY A 534 10.52 -8.10 -20.91
N ILE A 535 9.30 -7.95 -21.41
CA ILE A 535 8.44 -6.78 -21.14
C ILE A 535 7.89 -6.88 -19.71
N GLN A 536 7.89 -5.75 -19.00
CA GLN A 536 7.26 -5.54 -17.70
C GLN A 536 6.09 -4.56 -17.85
N LYS A 537 5.03 -4.74 -17.06
CA LYS A 537 3.86 -3.87 -17.04
C LYS A 537 3.74 -3.13 -15.71
N ALA A 538 3.22 -1.91 -15.73
CA ALA A 538 2.90 -1.16 -14.52
C ALA A 538 1.95 -1.95 -13.61
N ASN A 539 2.20 -1.91 -12.30
CA ASN A 539 1.45 -2.63 -11.29
C ASN A 539 1.65 -1.99 -9.90
N TRP A 540 1.00 -2.54 -8.88
CA TRP A 540 1.08 -2.11 -7.47
C TRP A 540 1.62 -3.20 -6.53
N TYR A 541 2.48 -4.11 -7.01
CA TYR A 541 3.04 -5.18 -6.17
C TYR A 541 3.73 -4.61 -4.92
N GLY A 542 3.49 -5.27 -3.77
CA GLY A 542 3.93 -4.80 -2.45
C GLY A 542 2.87 -4.01 -1.67
N SER A 543 1.83 -3.47 -2.33
CA SER A 543 0.67 -2.86 -1.67
C SER A 543 -0.27 -3.93 -1.14
N ILE A 544 -0.75 -3.77 0.10
CA ILE A 544 -1.80 -4.63 0.65
C ILE A 544 -3.19 -4.29 0.11
N THR A 545 -3.49 -3.01 -0.13
CA THR A 545 -4.80 -2.62 -0.66
C THR A 545 -4.97 -3.03 -2.12
N GLN A 546 -3.93 -2.90 -2.94
CA GLN A 546 -3.99 -3.10 -4.40
C GLN A 546 -3.47 -4.46 -4.88
N SER A 547 -2.77 -5.22 -4.05
CA SER A 547 -2.13 -6.49 -4.46
C SER A 547 -2.09 -7.55 -3.36
N SER A 548 -3.02 -7.49 -2.40
CA SER A 548 -3.31 -8.62 -1.50
C SER A 548 -4.79 -8.98 -1.50
N THR A 549 -5.08 -10.23 -1.13
CA THR A 549 -6.43 -10.76 -1.00
C THR A 549 -6.85 -10.91 0.46
N VAL A 550 -8.16 -11.06 0.66
CA VAL A 550 -8.82 -11.43 1.91
C VAL A 550 -9.66 -12.68 1.68
N LEU A 551 -9.77 -13.54 2.70
CA LEU A 551 -10.65 -14.72 2.62
C LEU A 551 -12.09 -14.26 2.86
N LEU A 552 -12.98 -14.54 1.90
CA LEU A 552 -14.40 -14.19 2.01
C LEU A 552 -15.15 -15.26 2.81
N GLY A 553 -15.01 -16.52 2.39
CA GLY A 553 -15.62 -17.73 2.94
C GLY A 553 -15.26 -18.92 2.05
N SER A 554 -16.10 -19.94 2.00
CA SER A 554 -15.93 -21.10 1.10
C SER A 554 -17.08 -21.20 0.08
N ASP A 555 -16.82 -21.83 -1.06
CA ASP A 555 -17.81 -22.07 -2.11
C ASP A 555 -18.69 -23.32 -1.85
N ALA A 556 -19.60 -23.62 -2.78
CA ALA A 556 -20.48 -24.79 -2.71
C ALA A 556 -19.76 -26.16 -2.78
N THR A 557 -18.44 -26.17 -3.03
CA THR A 557 -17.57 -27.36 -2.98
C THR A 557 -16.66 -27.36 -1.74
N GLY A 558 -16.80 -26.37 -0.86
CA GLY A 558 -16.01 -26.20 0.35
C GLY A 558 -14.59 -25.65 0.12
N GLN A 559 -14.30 -25.10 -1.06
CA GLN A 559 -13.01 -24.47 -1.35
C GLN A 559 -13.00 -22.98 -0.95
N ASP A 560 -11.87 -22.49 -0.44
CA ASP A 560 -11.70 -21.08 -0.06
C ASP A 560 -11.92 -20.11 -1.23
N VAL A 561 -12.74 -19.09 -1.02
CA VAL A 561 -12.97 -17.98 -1.96
C VAL A 561 -12.23 -16.74 -1.48
N TYR A 562 -11.23 -16.30 -2.23
CA TYR A 562 -10.45 -15.09 -1.97
C TYR A 562 -10.86 -13.95 -2.91
N ILE A 563 -10.99 -12.74 -2.38
CA ILE A 563 -11.19 -11.50 -3.17
C ILE A 563 -10.07 -10.48 -2.90
N PRO A 564 -9.77 -9.55 -3.83
CA PRO A 564 -8.86 -8.42 -3.57
C PRO A 564 -9.32 -7.58 -2.37
N MET A 565 -8.39 -7.14 -1.52
CA MET A 565 -8.70 -6.37 -0.31
C MET A 565 -9.48 -5.08 -0.62
N SER A 566 -9.17 -4.40 -1.72
CA SER A 566 -9.85 -3.20 -2.21
C SER A 566 -11.28 -3.41 -2.72
N GLN A 567 -11.75 -4.65 -2.87
CA GLN A 567 -13.12 -4.94 -3.30
C GLN A 567 -14.08 -5.20 -2.11
N LEU A 568 -13.57 -5.38 -0.89
CA LEU A 568 -14.39 -5.68 0.29
C LEU A 568 -15.19 -4.47 0.81
N VAL A 569 -14.69 -3.24 0.58
CA VAL A 569 -15.40 -1.97 0.82
C VAL A 569 -14.92 -0.92 -0.20
N PRO A 570 -15.70 0.14 -0.51
CA PRO A 570 -15.24 1.21 -1.40
C PRO A 570 -13.98 1.93 -0.86
N MET A 571 -12.90 1.93 -1.66
CA MET A 571 -11.61 2.57 -1.36
C MET A 571 -11.18 3.51 -2.51
N VAL A 572 -10.28 4.46 -2.21
CA VAL A 572 -9.69 5.32 -3.25
C VAL A 572 -8.90 4.49 -4.27
N ASN A 573 -9.22 4.68 -5.55
CA ASN A 573 -8.43 4.17 -6.67
C ASN A 573 -7.09 4.94 -6.74
N PRO A 574 -5.92 4.27 -6.73
CA PRO A 574 -4.62 4.92 -6.87
C PRO A 574 -4.53 5.87 -8.06
N ASN A 575 -5.17 5.51 -9.17
CA ASN A 575 -5.09 6.28 -10.41
C ASN A 575 -5.71 7.68 -10.29
N ASP A 576 -6.57 7.95 -9.30
CA ASP A 576 -7.29 9.23 -9.16
C ASP A 576 -6.71 10.13 -8.06
N ILE A 577 -5.63 9.70 -7.41
CA ILE A 577 -4.87 10.48 -6.43
C ILE A 577 -4.17 11.66 -7.13
N VAL A 578 -4.41 12.87 -6.63
CA VAL A 578 -3.68 14.08 -7.06
C VAL A 578 -2.49 14.30 -6.14
N VAL A 579 -1.27 14.36 -6.68
CA VAL A 579 -0.04 14.57 -5.90
C VAL A 579 0.50 15.99 -6.04
N ASP A 580 0.86 16.59 -4.91
CA ASP A 580 1.66 17.82 -4.77
C ASP A 580 2.63 17.60 -3.58
N GLY A 581 3.39 18.61 -3.17
CA GLY A 581 4.23 18.51 -1.98
C GLY A 581 5.40 19.48 -1.95
N TRP A 582 6.27 19.28 -0.96
CA TRP A 582 7.40 20.15 -0.65
C TRP A 582 8.72 19.35 -0.70
N ASP A 583 9.82 19.98 -1.09
CA ASP A 583 11.17 19.42 -0.95
C ASP A 583 12.16 20.58 -0.75
N ILE A 584 13.19 20.36 0.08
CA ILE A 584 14.26 21.35 0.27
C ILE A 584 15.12 21.55 -0.99
N SER A 585 15.03 20.66 -1.98
CA SER A 585 15.67 20.81 -3.30
C SER A 585 14.69 21.18 -4.42
N SER A 586 15.11 22.08 -5.31
CA SER A 586 14.30 22.68 -6.38
C SER A 586 14.08 21.79 -7.62
N LEU A 587 14.66 20.59 -7.63
CA LEU A 587 14.56 19.68 -8.78
C LEU A 587 13.10 19.31 -9.05
N ASN A 588 12.73 19.35 -10.33
CA ASN A 588 11.47 18.78 -10.80
C ASN A 588 11.46 17.25 -10.57
N ILE A 589 10.27 16.65 -10.58
CA ILE A 589 10.13 15.23 -10.23
C ILE A 589 10.81 14.31 -11.26
N GLY A 590 10.94 14.73 -12.52
CA GLY A 590 11.67 14.01 -13.57
C GLY A 590 13.18 13.89 -13.29
N ASP A 591 13.81 14.99 -12.85
CA ASP A 591 15.22 15.01 -12.44
C ASP A 591 15.43 14.40 -11.05
N ALA A 592 14.45 14.52 -10.15
CA ALA A 592 14.47 13.83 -8.85
C ALA A 592 14.44 12.30 -9.03
N MET A 593 13.63 11.78 -9.95
CA MET A 593 13.59 10.37 -10.35
C MET A 593 14.93 9.91 -10.93
N LYS A 594 15.53 10.68 -11.85
CA LYS A 594 16.88 10.41 -12.40
C LYS A 594 17.96 10.41 -11.32
N ARG A 595 17.88 11.32 -10.35
CA ARG A 595 18.74 11.37 -9.15
C ARG A 595 18.53 10.20 -8.19
N ALA A 596 17.31 9.66 -8.11
CA ALA A 596 16.97 8.55 -7.21
C ALA A 596 17.52 7.19 -7.70
N GLN A 597 17.62 7.00 -9.01
CA GLN A 597 18.15 5.79 -9.66
C GLN A 597 17.40 4.49 -9.29
N VAL A 598 16.09 4.60 -9.02
CA VAL A 598 15.22 3.48 -8.60
C VAL A 598 14.59 2.72 -9.77
N LEU A 599 14.20 3.43 -10.83
CA LEU A 599 13.40 2.88 -11.93
C LEU A 599 14.25 2.56 -13.17
N GLU A 600 13.80 1.57 -13.96
CA GLU A 600 14.40 1.24 -15.25
C GLU A 600 14.40 2.44 -16.21
N VAL A 601 15.48 2.61 -16.96
CA VAL A 601 15.73 3.82 -17.78
C VAL A 601 14.63 4.04 -18.82
N GLU A 602 14.14 2.97 -19.45
CA GLU A 602 13.07 3.03 -20.44
C GLU A 602 11.76 3.56 -19.84
N LEU A 603 11.40 3.11 -18.62
CA LEU A 603 10.25 3.64 -17.87
C LEU A 603 10.47 5.11 -17.47
N GLN A 604 11.68 5.47 -17.02
CA GLN A 604 12.01 6.86 -16.69
C GLN A 604 11.74 7.79 -17.88
N ASP A 605 12.23 7.46 -19.08
CA ASP A 605 12.05 8.31 -20.26
C ASP A 605 10.58 8.38 -20.73
N GLN A 606 9.79 7.30 -20.57
CA GLN A 606 8.35 7.30 -20.86
C GLN A 606 7.51 8.24 -19.95
N VAL A 607 7.95 8.52 -18.72
CA VAL A 607 7.25 9.42 -17.78
C VAL A 607 7.91 10.79 -17.64
N TYR A 608 9.20 10.93 -17.98
CA TYR A 608 10.01 12.13 -17.74
C TYR A 608 9.40 13.41 -18.32
N LYS A 609 8.79 13.37 -19.51
CA LYS A 609 8.15 14.55 -20.14
C LYS A 609 7.05 15.18 -19.27
N ARG A 610 6.37 14.38 -18.46
CA ARG A 610 5.27 14.81 -17.58
C ARG A 610 5.77 15.10 -16.16
N LEU A 611 6.61 14.23 -15.59
CA LEU A 611 7.20 14.44 -14.27
C LEU A 611 8.15 15.65 -14.20
N SER A 612 8.80 16.03 -15.30
CA SER A 612 9.63 17.24 -15.34
C SER A 612 8.85 18.57 -15.31
N GLN A 613 7.53 18.52 -15.51
CA GLN A 613 6.63 19.67 -15.34
C GLN A 613 6.21 19.87 -13.87
N MET A 614 6.32 18.81 -13.05
CA MET A 614 5.99 18.83 -11.63
C MET A 614 7.20 19.29 -10.81
N ARG A 615 7.00 20.23 -9.87
CA ARG A 615 8.06 20.81 -9.04
C ARG A 615 7.61 20.89 -7.58
N PRO A 616 8.45 20.46 -6.61
CA PRO A 616 8.14 20.64 -5.20
C PRO A 616 8.05 22.12 -4.81
N ARG A 617 7.07 22.44 -3.96
CA ARG A 617 6.99 23.71 -3.24
C ARG A 617 8.22 23.88 -2.32
N PRO A 618 8.66 25.12 -2.02
CA PRO A 618 9.75 25.36 -1.08
C PRO A 618 9.41 24.76 0.29
N SER A 619 10.32 24.00 0.89
CA SER A 619 10.08 23.34 2.18
C SER A 619 10.67 24.12 3.36
N ILE A 620 10.25 23.79 4.57
CA ILE A 620 10.99 24.17 5.78
C ILE A 620 12.33 23.40 5.77
N TYR A 621 13.44 24.11 6.05
CA TYR A 621 14.76 23.52 6.27
C TYR A 621 15.32 24.06 7.58
N ASP A 622 15.68 23.14 8.47
CA ASP A 622 16.38 23.43 9.72
C ASP A 622 17.65 22.56 9.78
N PRO A 623 18.86 23.17 9.77
CA PRO A 623 20.11 22.42 9.78
C PRO A 623 20.36 21.65 11.09
N ASP A 624 19.70 22.02 12.18
CA ASP A 624 19.87 21.39 13.49
C ASP A 624 19.02 20.11 13.67
N PHE A 625 18.13 19.81 12.71
CA PHE A 625 17.28 18.62 12.75
C PHE A 625 17.72 17.48 11.82
N ILE A 626 18.29 17.77 10.65
CA ILE A 626 18.76 16.75 9.69
C ILE A 626 20.29 16.73 9.59
N ALA A 627 20.88 15.76 8.88
CA ALA A 627 22.33 15.67 8.78
C ALA A 627 22.91 16.91 8.05
N ALA A 628 23.99 17.50 8.58
CA ALA A 628 24.66 18.66 7.97
C ALA A 628 25.11 18.42 6.51
N ASN A 629 25.32 17.16 6.12
CA ASN A 629 25.62 16.76 4.75
C ASN A 629 24.45 16.93 3.74
N GLN A 630 23.32 17.49 4.18
CA GLN A 630 22.17 17.87 3.37
C GLN A 630 22.16 19.36 2.99
N ALA A 631 23.08 20.19 3.53
CA ALA A 631 23.11 21.64 3.25
C ALA A 631 23.19 21.96 1.74
N ASP A 632 24.02 21.25 0.98
CA ASP A 632 24.16 21.42 -0.48
C ASP A 632 22.89 21.06 -1.28
N ARG A 633 21.90 20.39 -0.65
CA ARG A 633 20.60 20.05 -1.24
C ARG A 633 19.56 21.16 -1.02
N ALA A 634 19.77 22.08 -0.09
CA ALA A 634 18.73 22.94 0.48
C ALA A 634 18.53 24.30 -0.23
N ASP A 635 18.32 24.29 -1.56
CA ASP A 635 18.12 25.51 -2.37
C ASP A 635 16.66 26.03 -2.42
N ASN A 636 15.68 25.19 -2.09
CA ASN A 636 14.24 25.45 -2.22
C ASN A 636 13.57 25.56 -0.84
N THR A 637 13.77 26.69 -0.14
CA THR A 637 13.50 26.77 1.31
C THR A 637 12.72 28.00 1.77
N ILE A 638 11.68 27.79 2.60
CA ILE A 638 10.86 28.84 3.23
C ILE A 638 11.69 29.57 4.29
N LYS A 639 11.77 30.91 4.17
CA LYS A 639 12.47 31.78 5.11
C LYS A 639 11.50 32.41 6.11
N GLY A 640 12.04 32.93 7.22
CA GLY A 640 11.28 33.53 8.31
C GLY A 640 11.41 32.75 9.61
N THR A 641 10.58 33.10 10.59
CA THR A 641 10.38 32.35 11.83
C THR A 641 9.56 31.08 11.60
N ARG A 642 9.61 30.14 12.56
CA ARG A 642 8.80 28.92 12.58
C ARG A 642 7.29 29.20 12.48
N TYR A 643 6.82 30.34 13.01
CA TYR A 643 5.42 30.76 12.87
C TYR A 643 5.07 31.27 11.46
N GLU A 644 5.94 32.03 10.81
CA GLU A 644 5.76 32.43 9.40
C GLU A 644 5.84 31.22 8.45
N GLN A 645 6.73 30.26 8.76
CA GLN A 645 6.82 28.98 8.06
C GLN A 645 5.53 28.16 8.22
N TYR A 646 5.00 28.03 9.43
CA TYR A 646 3.68 27.43 9.69
C TYR A 646 2.56 28.09 8.86
N GLN A 647 2.50 29.43 8.84
CA GLN A 647 1.51 30.17 8.06
C GLN A 647 1.63 29.89 6.55
N GLN A 648 2.85 29.75 6.02
CA GLN A 648 3.06 29.39 4.61
C GLN A 648 2.64 27.95 4.30
N ILE A 649 2.91 26.97 5.19
CA ILE A 649 2.42 25.59 4.98
C ILE A 649 0.88 25.52 5.03
N VAL A 650 0.23 26.19 6.00
CA VAL A 650 -1.24 26.31 6.04
C VAL A 650 -1.79 26.93 4.76
N LYS A 651 -1.13 27.95 4.21
CA LYS A 651 -1.49 28.56 2.93
C LYS A 651 -1.31 27.59 1.75
N ASP A 652 -0.20 26.88 1.67
CA ASP A 652 0.07 25.91 0.60
C ASP A 652 -0.99 24.79 0.55
N ILE A 653 -1.42 24.28 1.71
CA ILE A 653 -2.48 23.28 1.83
C ILE A 653 -3.80 23.82 1.28
N ARG A 654 -4.17 25.07 1.62
CA ARG A 654 -5.39 25.72 1.12
C ARG A 654 -5.34 25.99 -0.37
N GLU A 655 -4.21 26.46 -0.88
CA GLU A 655 -3.99 26.65 -2.32
C GLU A 655 -4.11 25.33 -3.09
N PHE A 656 -3.48 24.25 -2.59
CA PHE A 656 -3.59 22.92 -3.20
C PHE A 656 -5.03 22.41 -3.23
N LYS A 657 -5.75 22.46 -2.10
CA LYS A 657 -7.20 22.10 -2.04
C LYS A 657 -8.00 22.87 -3.09
N GLN A 658 -7.83 24.19 -3.16
CA GLN A 658 -8.57 25.07 -4.09
C GLN A 658 -8.21 24.83 -5.56
N GLN A 659 -6.93 24.62 -5.89
CA GLN A 659 -6.45 24.47 -7.27
C GLN A 659 -6.73 23.08 -7.84
N SER A 660 -6.66 22.04 -7.01
CA SER A 660 -6.87 20.66 -7.46
C SER A 660 -8.34 20.24 -7.48
N GLY A 661 -9.17 20.77 -6.57
CA GLY A 661 -10.56 20.35 -6.39
C GLY A 661 -10.67 18.95 -5.76
N VAL A 662 -9.90 18.70 -4.71
CA VAL A 662 -9.91 17.46 -3.92
C VAL A 662 -10.72 17.65 -2.63
N ASP A 663 -11.53 16.66 -2.28
CA ASP A 663 -12.41 16.72 -1.09
C ASP A 663 -11.64 16.35 0.19
N LYS A 664 -10.65 15.46 0.06
CA LYS A 664 -9.80 14.98 1.15
C LYS A 664 -8.34 15.23 0.84
N VAL A 665 -7.56 15.65 1.84
CA VAL A 665 -6.10 15.73 1.74
C VAL A 665 -5.44 14.88 2.83
N VAL A 666 -4.54 14.01 2.39
CA VAL A 666 -3.54 13.33 3.24
C VAL A 666 -2.21 14.04 3.05
N ILE A 667 -1.53 14.35 4.15
CA ILE A 667 -0.20 14.94 4.19
C ILE A 667 0.74 13.89 4.78
N LEU A 668 1.80 13.54 4.06
CA LEU A 668 2.65 12.42 4.43
C LEU A 668 4.13 12.80 4.38
N TRP A 669 4.81 12.63 5.50
CA TRP A 669 6.25 12.87 5.63
C TRP A 669 7.03 11.68 5.08
N THR A 670 7.78 11.90 4.01
CA THR A 670 8.74 10.95 3.42
C THR A 670 10.10 11.63 3.16
N ALA A 671 10.38 12.73 3.87
CA ALA A 671 11.64 13.45 3.82
C ALA A 671 12.71 12.77 4.68
N ASN A 672 13.87 13.42 4.76
CA ASN A 672 14.97 13.03 5.63
C ASN A 672 14.50 12.67 7.05
N THR A 673 15.08 11.61 7.61
CA THR A 673 14.98 11.32 9.05
C THR A 673 15.57 12.49 9.85
N GLU A 674 14.77 13.13 10.71
CA GLU A 674 15.26 14.12 11.67
C GLU A 674 15.85 13.45 12.92
N ARG A 675 16.57 14.20 13.77
CA ARG A 675 16.81 13.81 15.15
C ARG A 675 15.51 13.83 15.96
N PHE A 676 15.52 13.27 17.16
CA PHE A 676 14.44 13.55 18.11
C PHE A 676 14.48 15.00 18.60
N ALA A 677 13.30 15.58 18.81
CA ALA A 677 13.10 16.79 19.59
C ALA A 677 12.98 16.43 21.08
N ASP A 678 13.52 17.27 21.96
CA ASP A 678 13.36 17.06 23.41
C ASP A 678 11.91 17.33 23.83
N VAL A 679 11.28 16.37 24.53
CA VAL A 679 9.95 16.58 25.16
C VAL A 679 10.14 17.31 26.49
N LYS A 680 9.56 18.51 26.63
CA LYS A 680 9.78 19.42 27.77
C LYS A 680 8.48 20.13 28.18
N GLU A 681 8.24 20.14 29.50
CA GLU A 681 7.13 20.89 30.10
C GLU A 681 7.19 22.37 29.75
N GLY A 682 6.04 22.98 29.45
CA GLY A 682 5.96 24.38 29.04
C GLY A 682 6.43 24.65 27.60
N VAL A 683 6.96 23.64 26.90
CA VAL A 683 7.45 23.75 25.51
C VAL A 683 6.56 23.01 24.51
N ASN A 684 6.37 21.70 24.68
CA ASN A 684 5.71 20.83 23.69
C ASN A 684 4.89 19.66 24.31
N THR A 685 4.68 19.71 25.62
CA THR A 685 3.85 18.76 26.39
C THR A 685 2.34 19.00 26.27
N THR A 686 1.91 20.20 25.89
CA THR A 686 0.50 20.53 25.65
C THR A 686 0.33 21.32 24.36
N MET A 687 -0.88 21.32 23.78
CA MET A 687 -1.24 22.10 22.59
C MET A 687 -0.98 23.61 22.82
N VAL A 688 -1.30 24.11 24.02
CA VAL A 688 -1.12 25.52 24.39
C VAL A 688 0.36 25.89 24.50
N ASP A 689 1.19 24.99 25.03
CA ASP A 689 2.65 25.15 25.07
C ASP A 689 3.24 25.11 23.66
N LEU A 690 2.78 24.17 22.83
CA LEU A 690 3.24 23.98 21.45
C LEU A 690 2.96 25.23 20.60
N GLU A 691 1.75 25.78 20.68
CA GLU A 691 1.39 27.05 20.04
C GLU A 691 2.25 28.23 20.52
N ARG A 692 2.58 28.27 21.83
CA ARG A 692 3.42 29.32 22.42
C ARG A 692 4.85 29.23 21.91
N SER A 693 5.42 28.02 21.91
CA SER A 693 6.76 27.71 21.43
C SER A 693 6.94 28.00 19.94
N LEU A 694 5.93 27.69 19.12
CA LEU A 694 5.89 28.04 17.71
C LEU A 694 5.98 29.56 17.51
N LYS A 695 5.14 30.33 18.22
CA LYS A 695 5.11 31.80 18.17
C LYS A 695 6.36 32.45 18.77
N GLN A 696 7.03 31.76 19.71
CA GLN A 696 8.32 32.17 20.29
C GLN A 696 9.54 31.68 19.49
N ASN A 697 9.33 31.02 18.34
CA ASN A 697 10.39 30.50 17.47
C ASN A 697 11.34 29.49 18.16
N HIS A 698 10.85 28.75 19.16
CA HIS A 698 11.63 27.85 20.01
C HIS A 698 12.37 26.75 19.21
N SER A 699 13.58 26.34 19.63
CA SER A 699 14.44 25.41 18.87
C SER A 699 13.87 24.01 18.76
N GLU A 700 13.25 23.48 19.82
CA GLU A 700 12.69 22.11 19.86
C GLU A 700 11.31 21.99 19.18
N ILE A 701 10.99 22.89 18.25
CA ILE A 701 9.86 22.78 17.32
C ILE A 701 10.45 22.44 15.94
N SER A 702 10.40 21.16 15.58
CA SER A 702 11.01 20.67 14.34
C SER A 702 10.21 21.06 13.10
N PRO A 703 10.81 21.03 11.90
CA PRO A 703 10.07 21.11 10.64
C PRO A 703 8.91 20.11 10.58
N SER A 704 9.11 18.84 10.95
CA SER A 704 8.03 17.84 10.97
C SER A 704 6.89 18.20 11.95
N THR A 705 7.19 18.76 13.12
CA THR A 705 6.17 19.28 14.06
C THR A 705 5.35 20.40 13.42
N ILE A 706 5.98 21.33 12.69
CA ILE A 706 5.28 22.43 12.01
C ILE A 706 4.33 21.90 10.93
N PHE A 707 4.77 20.91 10.14
CA PHE A 707 3.91 20.26 9.15
C PHE A 707 2.74 19.51 9.79
N ALA A 708 2.95 18.81 10.91
CA ALA A 708 1.87 18.16 11.66
C ALA A 708 0.84 19.16 12.19
N MET A 709 1.29 20.25 12.83
CA MET A 709 0.40 21.32 13.31
C MET A 709 -0.42 21.95 12.17
N ALA A 710 0.21 22.22 11.03
CA ALA A 710 -0.45 22.81 9.87
C ALA A 710 -1.48 21.86 9.25
N ALA A 711 -1.18 20.57 9.18
CA ALA A 711 -2.11 19.54 8.71
C ALA A 711 -3.34 19.42 9.62
N ILE A 712 -3.13 19.35 10.94
CA ILE A 712 -4.19 19.26 11.95
C ILE A 712 -5.10 20.49 11.91
N ALA A 713 -4.53 21.70 11.88
CA ALA A 713 -5.28 22.95 11.79
C ALA A 713 -6.12 23.07 10.49
N GLU A 714 -5.72 22.36 9.44
CA GLU A 714 -6.43 22.27 8.16
C GLU A 714 -7.34 21.04 8.03
N ASN A 715 -7.54 20.28 9.12
CA ASN A 715 -8.26 18.99 9.15
C ASN A 715 -7.83 18.02 8.03
N CYS A 716 -6.52 17.98 7.77
CA CYS A 716 -5.89 16.99 6.91
C CYS A 716 -5.40 15.81 7.75
N ILE A 717 -5.35 14.62 7.16
CA ILE A 717 -4.72 13.46 7.80
C ILE A 717 -3.20 13.65 7.72
N TYR A 718 -2.47 13.51 8.84
CA TYR A 718 -1.01 13.62 8.85
C TYR A 718 -0.32 12.30 9.18
N ILE A 719 0.56 11.84 8.30
CA ILE A 719 1.23 10.54 8.42
C ILE A 719 2.75 10.71 8.43
N ASN A 720 3.41 10.23 9.49
CA ASN A 720 4.86 10.26 9.62
C ASN A 720 5.51 8.97 9.12
N GLY A 721 6.11 9.01 7.93
CA GLY A 721 6.84 7.90 7.33
C GLY A 721 8.28 7.73 7.82
N SER A 722 8.76 8.58 8.73
CA SER A 722 10.13 8.61 9.26
C SER A 722 10.13 8.45 10.79
N PRO A 723 11.27 8.11 11.43
CA PRO A 723 11.27 7.64 12.82
C PRO A 723 11.35 8.75 13.87
N GLN A 724 11.50 10.03 13.51
CA GLN A 724 11.57 11.10 14.51
C GLN A 724 10.24 11.23 15.28
N ASN A 725 10.32 11.64 16.54
CA ASN A 725 9.18 11.79 17.46
C ASN A 725 8.29 13.02 17.15
N THR A 726 7.83 13.14 15.91
CA THR A 726 6.96 14.24 15.43
C THR A 726 5.75 14.47 16.35
N PHE A 727 5.19 13.36 16.85
CA PHE A 727 4.01 13.32 17.71
C PHE A 727 4.36 13.49 19.20
N VAL A 728 5.02 14.60 19.53
CA VAL A 728 5.14 15.07 20.92
C VAL A 728 3.75 15.26 21.56
N PRO A 729 3.59 15.17 22.89
CA PRO A 729 2.26 15.10 23.51
C PRO A 729 1.32 16.26 23.15
N GLY A 730 1.83 17.48 22.98
CA GLY A 730 1.04 18.62 22.53
C GLY A 730 0.51 18.54 21.10
N VAL A 731 1.15 17.75 20.22
CA VAL A 731 0.64 17.45 18.86
C VAL A 731 -0.48 16.41 18.93
N ILE A 732 -0.39 15.44 19.84
CA ILE A 732 -1.44 14.44 20.07
C ILE A 732 -2.69 15.14 20.66
N GLU A 733 -2.52 16.00 21.67
CA GLU A 733 -3.60 16.83 22.22
C GLU A 733 -4.24 17.71 21.13
N MET A 734 -3.44 18.31 20.25
CA MET A 734 -3.95 19.11 19.12
C MET A 734 -4.76 18.26 18.13
N ALA A 735 -4.30 17.05 17.80
CA ALA A 735 -5.02 16.13 16.91
C ALA A 735 -6.34 15.64 17.53
N GLU A 736 -6.38 15.41 18.85
CA GLU A 736 -7.61 15.08 19.58
C GLU A 736 -8.56 16.28 19.70
N HIS A 737 -8.05 17.49 19.92
CA HIS A 737 -8.86 18.72 20.01
C HIS A 737 -9.54 19.10 18.68
N TYR A 738 -8.82 18.96 17.56
CA TYR A 738 -9.35 19.26 16.22
C TYR A 738 -10.11 18.09 15.58
N GLY A 739 -10.06 16.89 16.16
CA GLY A 739 -10.63 15.67 15.57
C GLY A 739 -9.91 15.20 14.29
N ALA A 740 -8.66 15.65 14.08
CA ALA A 740 -7.87 15.33 12.90
C ALA A 740 -7.07 14.03 13.11
N PHE A 741 -6.86 13.27 12.03
CA PHE A 741 -6.18 11.98 12.11
C PHE A 741 -4.66 12.08 11.97
N ILE A 742 -3.95 11.36 12.85
CA ILE A 742 -2.48 11.22 12.86
C ILE A 742 -2.07 9.75 12.88
N ALA A 743 -0.97 9.43 12.20
CA ALA A 743 -0.39 8.08 12.19
C ALA A 743 1.13 8.09 11.95
N GLY A 744 1.80 7.04 12.41
CA GLY A 744 3.26 6.86 12.30
C GLY A 744 3.70 5.68 13.17
N ASP A 745 4.99 5.45 13.42
CA ASP A 745 6.16 6.11 12.83
C ASP A 745 7.04 5.12 12.03
N ASP A 746 7.75 5.65 11.02
CA ASP A 746 8.73 4.98 10.14
C ASP A 746 8.22 3.81 9.28
N PHE A 747 8.33 3.87 7.94
CA PHE A 747 7.78 2.83 7.04
C PHE A 747 8.35 1.42 7.31
N LYS A 748 7.49 0.41 7.47
CA LYS A 748 7.88 -0.99 7.66
C LYS A 748 8.08 -1.70 6.32
N SER A 749 9.13 -1.33 5.58
CA SER A 749 9.48 -1.84 4.23
C SER A 749 9.97 -3.30 4.24
N GLY A 750 11.29 -3.52 4.34
CA GLY A 750 11.94 -4.83 4.21
C GLY A 750 12.28 -5.48 5.55
N GLN A 751 13.54 -5.34 6.00
CA GLN A 751 14.11 -6.00 7.20
C GLN A 751 13.17 -6.04 8.41
N THR A 752 12.62 -4.89 8.81
CA THR A 752 11.75 -4.82 10.01
C THR A 752 10.43 -5.57 9.82
N LYS A 753 9.86 -5.56 8.60
CA LYS A 753 8.64 -6.31 8.26
C LYS A 753 8.85 -7.81 8.42
N LEU A 754 10.00 -8.30 7.94
CA LEU A 754 10.41 -9.71 8.11
C LEU A 754 10.72 -10.04 9.58
N LYS A 755 11.40 -9.14 10.33
CA LYS A 755 11.66 -9.31 11.77
C LYS A 755 10.36 -9.49 12.57
N SER A 756 9.34 -8.67 12.30
CA SER A 756 8.00 -8.76 12.92
C SER A 756 7.17 -9.98 12.51
N VAL A 757 7.66 -10.80 11.58
CA VAL A 757 7.12 -12.14 11.25
C VAL A 757 7.95 -13.24 11.91
N LEU A 758 9.28 -13.16 11.82
CA LEU A 758 10.17 -14.21 12.31
C LEU A 758 10.15 -14.33 13.85
N VAL A 759 10.12 -13.21 14.58
CA VAL A 759 10.09 -13.26 16.06
C VAL A 759 8.74 -13.75 16.56
N ASP A 760 7.64 -13.30 15.94
CA ASP A 760 6.26 -13.76 16.17
C ASP A 760 6.15 -15.28 15.93
N PHE A 761 6.68 -15.79 14.81
CA PHE A 761 6.77 -17.22 14.51
C PHE A 761 7.59 -18.01 15.54
N LEU A 762 8.84 -17.57 15.84
CA LEU A 762 9.74 -18.32 16.72
C LEU A 762 9.18 -18.43 18.14
N VAL A 763 8.71 -17.30 18.71
CA VAL A 763 8.14 -17.27 20.06
C VAL A 763 6.83 -18.07 20.14
N SER A 764 5.98 -18.01 19.11
CA SER A 764 4.75 -18.83 19.02
C SER A 764 5.03 -20.32 18.86
N ALA A 765 6.16 -20.69 18.24
CA ALA A 765 6.62 -22.07 18.11
C ALA A 765 7.32 -22.61 19.38
N GLY A 766 7.42 -21.82 20.46
CA GLY A 766 8.12 -22.21 21.68
C GLY A 766 9.64 -22.21 21.56
N ILE A 767 10.18 -21.51 20.55
CA ILE A 767 11.62 -21.30 20.35
C ILE A 767 12.00 -19.96 20.96
N LYS A 768 13.12 -19.89 21.69
CA LYS A 768 13.56 -18.66 22.38
C LYS A 768 14.68 -17.95 21.62
N PRO A 769 14.41 -16.91 20.80
CA PRO A 769 15.44 -15.96 20.39
C PRO A 769 16.23 -15.46 21.59
N VAL A 770 17.56 -15.57 21.54
CA VAL A 770 18.48 -15.05 22.57
C VAL A 770 19.46 -14.02 22.00
N SER A 771 19.68 -13.99 20.69
CA SER A 771 20.41 -12.92 20.02
C SER A 771 19.80 -12.61 18.65
N ILE A 772 19.66 -11.33 18.33
CA ILE A 772 19.15 -10.80 17.07
C ILE A 772 20.09 -9.68 16.61
N VAL A 773 20.79 -9.87 15.50
CA VAL A 773 21.80 -8.92 15.01
C VAL A 773 21.45 -8.47 13.60
N SER A 774 21.01 -7.21 13.44
CA SER A 774 20.46 -6.63 12.21
C SER A 774 21.40 -5.60 11.56
N TYR A 775 22.29 -6.06 10.68
CA TYR A 775 23.12 -5.18 9.86
C TYR A 775 22.38 -4.65 8.64
N ASN A 776 22.73 -3.44 8.19
CA ASN A 776 22.20 -2.79 6.99
C ASN A 776 23.28 -1.95 6.32
N HIS A 777 23.27 -1.90 4.99
CA HIS A 777 23.95 -0.82 4.25
C HIS A 777 23.17 -0.40 3.00
N LEU A 778 23.25 0.89 2.67
CA LEU A 778 22.57 1.53 1.53
C LEU A 778 23.34 2.77 1.07
N GLY A 779 23.17 3.14 -0.21
CA GLY A 779 23.91 4.22 -0.88
C GLY A 779 23.08 5.43 -1.30
N ASN A 780 21.76 5.39 -1.08
CA ASN A 780 20.84 6.48 -1.36
C ASN A 780 20.93 7.64 -0.33
N ASN A 781 20.08 8.67 -0.50
CA ASN A 781 20.13 9.85 0.38
C ASN A 781 19.63 9.58 1.82
N ASP A 782 18.80 8.56 2.07
CA ASP A 782 18.47 8.16 3.45
C ASP A 782 19.71 7.58 4.13
N GLY A 783 20.45 6.69 3.46
CA GLY A 783 21.76 6.22 3.93
C GLY A 783 22.76 7.35 4.19
N LYS A 784 22.80 8.36 3.30
CA LYS A 784 23.66 9.55 3.47
C LYS A 784 23.26 10.35 4.71
N ASN A 785 21.96 10.53 4.96
CA ASN A 785 21.45 11.24 6.13
C ASN A 785 21.66 10.46 7.44
N LEU A 786 21.38 9.15 7.43
CA LEU A 786 21.59 8.22 8.53
C LEU A 786 23.06 7.91 8.82
N SER A 787 24.02 8.51 8.11
CA SER A 787 25.43 8.48 8.50
C SER A 787 25.74 9.39 9.70
N ALA A 788 24.82 10.28 10.07
CA ALA A 788 24.95 11.17 11.23
C ALA A 788 24.36 10.52 12.50
N PRO A 789 25.06 10.54 13.66
CA PRO A 789 24.64 9.76 14.84
C PRO A 789 23.25 10.10 15.40
N GLN A 790 22.83 11.37 15.36
CA GLN A 790 21.53 11.78 15.93
C GLN A 790 20.35 11.26 15.09
N GLN A 791 20.46 11.33 13.76
CA GLN A 791 19.46 10.81 12.82
C GLN A 791 19.50 9.26 12.78
N PHE A 792 20.68 8.65 12.95
CA PHE A 792 20.79 7.20 13.16
C PHE A 792 20.06 6.74 14.42
N ARG A 793 20.22 7.44 15.57
CA ARG A 793 19.60 7.06 16.85
C ARG A 793 18.08 6.95 16.76
N SER A 794 17.42 7.82 16.00
CA SER A 794 15.98 7.72 15.74
C SER A 794 15.61 6.42 14.99
N LYS A 795 16.38 6.07 13.94
CA LYS A 795 16.20 4.83 13.15
C LYS A 795 16.65 3.55 13.89
N GLU A 796 17.47 3.69 14.92
CA GLU A 796 17.90 2.62 15.82
C GLU A 796 16.75 2.24 16.76
N ILE A 797 16.18 3.21 17.49
CA ILE A 797 15.05 3.01 18.40
C ILE A 797 13.86 2.37 17.67
N SER A 798 13.46 2.91 16.50
CA SER A 798 12.34 2.35 15.72
C SER A 798 12.58 0.94 15.16
N LYS A 799 13.81 0.44 15.18
CA LYS A 799 14.19 -0.91 14.71
C LYS A 799 14.42 -1.92 15.83
N SER A 800 14.63 -1.46 17.07
CA SER A 800 14.81 -2.30 18.25
C SER A 800 13.47 -2.71 18.84
N ASN A 801 12.61 -1.75 19.20
CA ASN A 801 11.38 -1.95 19.99
C ASN A 801 10.30 -2.87 19.34
N VAL A 802 10.55 -3.34 18.13
CA VAL A 802 9.63 -4.19 17.33
C VAL A 802 9.56 -5.64 17.82
N VAL A 803 10.32 -6.01 18.86
CA VAL A 803 10.34 -7.37 19.44
C VAL A 803 9.74 -7.43 20.85
N ASP A 804 9.53 -6.29 21.50
CA ASP A 804 9.27 -6.19 22.94
C ASP A 804 7.94 -6.83 23.34
N ASP A 805 6.89 -6.63 22.55
CA ASP A 805 5.55 -7.22 22.78
C ASP A 805 5.53 -8.74 22.55
N MET A 806 6.45 -9.27 21.73
CA MET A 806 6.60 -10.72 21.54
C MET A 806 7.37 -11.35 22.69
N VAL A 807 8.46 -10.72 23.15
CA VAL A 807 9.21 -11.16 24.35
C VAL A 807 8.29 -11.17 25.56
N ALA A 808 7.59 -10.07 25.82
CA ALA A 808 6.64 -9.95 26.93
C ALA A 808 5.44 -10.91 26.84
N SER A 809 5.12 -11.46 25.66
CA SER A 809 4.00 -12.39 25.52
C SER A 809 4.27 -13.78 26.14
N ASN A 810 5.53 -14.19 26.29
CA ASN A 810 5.88 -15.57 26.60
C ASN A 810 6.83 -15.71 27.82
N HIS A 811 6.23 -15.57 29.01
CA HIS A 811 6.86 -15.76 30.32
C HIS A 811 7.37 -17.19 30.62
N ILE A 812 7.18 -18.15 29.71
CA ILE A 812 7.75 -19.51 29.80
C ILE A 812 9.14 -19.53 29.16
N LEU A 813 9.34 -18.74 28.10
CA LEU A 813 10.64 -18.59 27.45
C LEU A 813 11.48 -17.51 28.13
N TYR A 814 10.88 -16.36 28.47
CA TYR A 814 11.57 -15.20 29.03
C TYR A 814 11.23 -14.98 30.51
N GLY A 815 12.26 -14.74 31.32
CA GLY A 815 12.10 -14.25 32.69
C GLY A 815 11.59 -12.81 32.74
N ALA A 816 11.29 -12.32 33.95
CA ALA A 816 11.03 -10.89 34.16
C ALA A 816 12.26 -10.08 33.73
N ASP A 817 12.03 -9.04 32.94
CA ASP A 817 13.05 -8.15 32.35
C ASP A 817 14.12 -8.87 31.49
N GLU A 818 13.87 -10.10 31.04
CA GLU A 818 14.78 -10.84 30.14
C GLU A 818 14.47 -10.54 28.67
N HIS A 819 15.44 -9.96 27.96
CA HIS A 819 15.36 -9.68 26.52
C HIS A 819 16.52 -10.37 25.77
N PRO A 820 16.36 -10.70 24.48
CA PRO A 820 17.47 -11.13 23.64
C PRO A 820 18.48 -10.01 23.41
N ASP A 821 19.76 -10.36 23.21
CA ASP A 821 20.78 -9.41 22.73
C ASP A 821 20.32 -8.80 21.40
N HIS A 822 20.03 -7.50 21.37
CA HIS A 822 19.54 -6.82 20.16
C HIS A 822 20.51 -5.76 19.66
N CYS A 823 21.06 -5.98 18.46
CA CYS A 823 21.98 -5.04 17.82
C CYS A 823 21.44 -4.61 16.45
N VAL A 824 21.42 -3.30 16.20
CA VAL A 824 20.98 -2.69 14.94
C VAL A 824 22.11 -1.84 14.38
N VAL A 825 22.50 -2.09 13.13
CA VAL A 825 23.55 -1.32 12.45
C VAL A 825 23.05 -0.83 11.10
N ILE A 826 23.35 0.42 10.78
CA ILE A 826 23.19 1.02 9.45
C ILE A 826 24.52 1.66 9.05
N LYS A 827 24.96 1.46 7.80
CA LYS A 827 26.14 2.11 7.22
C LYS A 827 25.83 2.68 5.84
N TYR A 828 26.39 3.85 5.55
CA TYR A 828 26.35 4.46 4.23
C TYR A 828 27.39 3.81 3.32
N VAL A 829 26.96 3.22 2.22
CA VAL A 829 27.81 2.56 1.22
C VAL A 829 27.32 3.01 -0.18
N PRO A 830 27.88 4.09 -0.75
CA PRO A 830 27.35 4.72 -1.98
C PRO A 830 27.08 3.76 -3.14
N TYR A 831 27.95 2.76 -3.32
CA TYR A 831 27.96 1.86 -4.48
C TYR A 831 26.65 1.07 -4.67
N VAL A 832 25.89 0.77 -3.61
CA VAL A 832 24.64 0.01 -3.75
C VAL A 832 23.42 0.87 -4.08
N GLY A 833 23.52 2.20 -4.09
CA GLY A 833 22.40 3.10 -4.38
C GLY A 833 21.18 2.82 -3.49
N ASP A 834 20.01 2.66 -4.12
CA ASP A 834 18.75 2.31 -3.43
C ASP A 834 18.62 0.82 -3.08
N SER A 835 19.50 -0.04 -3.62
CA SER A 835 19.57 -1.50 -3.42
C SER A 835 20.15 -1.84 -2.05
N LYS A 836 19.47 -1.38 -1.00
CA LYS A 836 19.78 -1.60 0.40
C LYS A 836 19.96 -3.09 0.69
N ARG A 837 21.07 -3.46 1.32
CA ARG A 837 21.31 -4.82 1.81
C ARG A 837 21.00 -4.89 3.30
N ALA A 838 20.24 -5.90 3.68
CA ALA A 838 20.02 -6.31 5.06
C ALA A 838 20.71 -7.66 5.28
N MET A 839 21.39 -7.79 6.42
CA MET A 839 22.00 -9.04 6.88
C MET A 839 21.61 -9.22 8.34
N ASP A 840 20.81 -10.24 8.61
CA ASP A 840 20.23 -10.49 9.92
C ASP A 840 20.63 -11.89 10.40
N GLU A 841 21.13 -11.99 11.63
CA GLU A 841 21.29 -13.25 12.34
C GLU A 841 20.28 -13.34 13.48
N TYR A 842 19.56 -14.46 13.56
CA TYR A 842 18.70 -14.82 14.69
C TYR A 842 19.25 -16.11 15.31
N THR A 843 19.85 -16.01 16.49
CA THR A 843 20.31 -17.18 17.27
C THR A 843 19.36 -17.41 18.43
N SER A 844 18.83 -18.63 18.52
CA SER A 844 17.76 -19.03 19.43
C SER A 844 18.10 -20.31 20.20
N GLN A 845 17.68 -20.40 21.45
CA GLN A 845 17.72 -21.63 22.22
C GLN A 845 16.52 -22.53 21.89
N ILE A 846 16.77 -23.83 21.84
CA ILE A 846 15.78 -24.91 21.68
C ILE A 846 16.00 -25.98 22.78
N MET A 847 15.23 -27.06 22.74
CA MET A 847 15.25 -28.09 23.79
C MET A 847 16.67 -28.63 24.10
N LEU A 848 16.87 -29.02 25.37
CA LEU A 848 18.09 -29.67 25.88
C LEU A 848 19.40 -28.88 25.66
N GLY A 849 19.32 -27.55 25.54
CA GLY A 849 20.48 -26.68 25.31
C GLY A 849 20.95 -26.64 23.85
N GLY A 850 20.20 -27.25 22.93
CA GLY A 850 20.40 -27.06 21.50
C GLY A 850 20.18 -25.62 21.08
N HIS A 851 20.75 -25.23 19.94
CA HIS A 851 20.59 -23.89 19.37
C HIS A 851 20.11 -23.98 17.92
N ASN A 852 19.33 -22.99 17.50
CA ASN A 852 18.93 -22.75 16.12
C ASN A 852 19.45 -21.36 15.69
N THR A 853 20.16 -21.29 14.57
CA THR A 853 20.67 -20.03 14.02
C THR A 853 20.16 -19.86 12.59
N LEU A 854 19.51 -18.72 12.32
CA LEU A 854 19.04 -18.32 11.01
C LEU A 854 19.87 -17.12 10.53
N VAL A 855 20.67 -17.31 9.49
CA VAL A 855 21.41 -16.23 8.82
C VAL A 855 20.66 -15.85 7.54
N ILE A 856 20.24 -14.59 7.44
CA ILE A 856 19.37 -14.08 6.38
C ILE A 856 20.06 -12.92 5.68
N HIS A 857 20.25 -13.02 4.36
CA HIS A 857 20.62 -11.89 3.51
C HIS A 857 19.43 -11.49 2.64
N ASN A 858 19.04 -10.22 2.69
CA ASN A 858 17.91 -9.67 1.96
C ASN A 858 18.35 -8.42 1.16
N THR A 859 18.16 -8.47 -0.16
CA THR A 859 18.32 -7.32 -1.05
C THR A 859 16.98 -6.60 -1.15
N CYS A 860 16.92 -5.39 -0.64
CA CYS A 860 15.75 -4.53 -0.64
C CYS A 860 15.99 -3.34 -1.57
N GLU A 861 15.26 -3.22 -2.67
CA GLU A 861 15.14 -1.94 -3.38
C GLU A 861 14.19 -1.05 -2.54
N ASP A 862 14.74 -0.25 -1.64
CA ASP A 862 14.00 0.24 -0.47
C ASP A 862 12.86 1.20 -0.87
N SER A 863 13.04 2.00 -1.92
CA SER A 863 11.99 2.88 -2.46
C SER A 863 10.86 2.09 -3.15
N LEU A 864 11.15 0.95 -3.77
CA LEU A 864 10.13 0.06 -4.35
C LEU A 864 9.35 -0.70 -3.26
N LEU A 865 9.96 -0.93 -2.09
CA LEU A 865 9.26 -1.49 -0.92
C LEU A 865 8.53 -0.42 -0.08
N ALA A 866 8.98 0.84 -0.09
CA ALA A 866 8.36 1.93 0.67
C ALA A 866 7.21 2.61 -0.09
N THR A 867 7.33 2.76 -1.42
CA THR A 867 6.32 3.42 -2.27
C THR A 867 4.91 2.82 -2.14
N PRO A 868 4.72 1.48 -2.16
CA PRO A 868 3.40 0.88 -1.96
C PRO A 868 2.84 1.10 -0.54
N LEU A 869 3.70 1.24 0.47
CA LEU A 869 3.26 1.52 1.85
C LEU A 869 2.77 2.97 2.00
N ILE A 870 3.36 3.91 1.27
CA ILE A 870 2.87 5.31 1.21
C ILE A 870 1.45 5.34 0.61
N LEU A 871 1.22 4.54 -0.44
CA LEU A 871 -0.09 4.38 -1.05
C LEU A 871 -1.11 3.75 -0.09
N ASP A 872 -0.76 2.62 0.54
CA ASP A 872 -1.61 1.95 1.53
C ASP A 872 -1.92 2.85 2.75
N LEU A 873 -0.94 3.62 3.24
CA LEU A 873 -1.11 4.56 4.35
C LEU A 873 -2.14 5.64 4.00
N ALA A 874 -2.07 6.20 2.80
CA ALA A 874 -3.01 7.22 2.36
C ALA A 874 -4.43 6.64 2.15
N ILE A 875 -4.56 5.49 1.47
CA ILE A 875 -5.86 4.87 1.17
C ILE A 875 -6.55 4.37 2.45
N LEU A 876 -5.83 3.69 3.35
CA LEU A 876 -6.42 3.21 4.61
C LEU A 876 -6.67 4.37 5.58
N GLY A 877 -5.84 5.42 5.59
CA GLY A 877 -6.08 6.64 6.36
C GLY A 877 -7.36 7.36 5.91
N GLU A 878 -7.56 7.50 4.60
CA GLU A 878 -8.80 8.03 4.02
C GLU A 878 -10.01 7.18 4.46
N LEU A 879 -9.96 5.86 4.24
CA LEU A 879 -11.03 4.93 4.58
C LEU A 879 -11.40 4.98 6.08
N CYS A 880 -10.41 5.05 6.98
CA CYS A 880 -10.67 5.22 8.42
C CYS A 880 -11.51 6.48 8.72
N SER A 881 -11.41 7.52 7.89
CA SER A 881 -12.18 8.75 8.06
C SER A 881 -13.63 8.68 7.54
N ARG A 882 -14.02 7.58 6.87
CA ARG A 882 -15.40 7.25 6.46
C ARG A 882 -16.07 6.19 7.35
N ILE A 883 -15.35 5.59 8.28
CA ILE A 883 -15.85 4.56 9.20
C ILE A 883 -16.20 5.19 10.55
N GLN A 884 -17.41 4.91 11.03
CA GLN A 884 -17.91 5.33 12.33
C GLN A 884 -18.56 4.16 13.07
N VAL A 885 -18.55 4.20 14.39
CA VAL A 885 -19.14 3.16 15.25
C VAL A 885 -20.01 3.78 16.35
N ARG A 886 -21.08 3.08 16.70
CA ARG A 886 -22.02 3.46 17.75
C ARG A 886 -22.39 2.22 18.57
N ARG A 887 -22.63 2.37 19.88
CA ARG A 887 -23.29 1.31 20.66
C ARG A 887 -24.78 1.30 20.37
N LYS A 888 -25.35 0.12 20.12
CA LYS A 888 -26.78 -0.04 19.81
C LYS A 888 -27.68 0.38 20.99
N GLU A 889 -27.17 0.22 22.21
CA GLU A 889 -27.78 0.74 23.44
C GLU A 889 -26.79 1.63 24.23
N PRO A 890 -27.25 2.74 24.85
CA PRO A 890 -28.62 3.26 24.83
C PRO A 890 -29.01 3.82 23.45
N THR A 891 -30.27 3.62 23.07
CA THR A 891 -30.80 4.00 21.76
C THR A 891 -30.75 5.53 21.59
N GLY A 892 -30.17 6.01 20.48
CA GLY A 892 -30.05 7.45 20.20
C GLY A 892 -28.68 8.07 20.53
N GLY A 893 -27.66 7.27 20.84
CA GLY A 893 -26.27 7.75 20.86
C GLY A 893 -25.81 8.30 19.50
N GLU A 894 -24.75 9.12 19.52
CA GLU A 894 -24.06 9.63 18.32
C GLU A 894 -23.14 8.57 17.71
N TYR A 895 -22.77 8.76 16.45
CA TYR A 895 -21.75 7.95 15.77
C TYR A 895 -20.36 8.51 16.08
N LEU A 896 -19.50 7.65 16.65
CA LEU A 896 -18.12 8.01 16.99
C LEU A 896 -17.20 7.65 15.82
N PRO A 897 -16.31 8.55 15.38
CA PRO A 897 -15.24 8.20 14.46
C PRO A 897 -14.19 7.32 15.16
N PHE A 898 -13.16 6.88 14.42
CA PHE A 898 -11.90 6.47 15.04
C PHE A 898 -11.33 7.57 15.96
N ARG A 899 -10.49 7.19 16.93
CA ARG A 899 -9.65 8.15 17.64
C ARG A 899 -8.63 8.78 16.69
N SER A 900 -8.19 10.00 17.00
CA SER A 900 -7.21 10.75 16.19
C SER A 900 -5.95 9.96 15.88
N VAL A 901 -5.44 9.13 16.81
CA VAL A 901 -4.34 8.19 16.55
C VAL A 901 -4.85 6.94 15.83
N LEU A 902 -4.59 6.84 14.52
CA LEU A 902 -5.00 5.70 13.67
C LEU A 902 -4.07 4.48 13.81
N SER A 903 -4.09 3.84 14.98
CA SER A 903 -3.30 2.63 15.25
C SER A 903 -3.63 1.43 14.35
N LEU A 904 -4.73 1.47 13.58
CA LEU A 904 -5.00 0.47 12.54
C LEU A 904 -3.91 0.43 11.46
N LEU A 905 -3.22 1.54 11.21
CA LEU A 905 -2.14 1.65 10.22
C LEU A 905 -0.82 1.01 10.69
N SER A 906 -0.76 0.42 11.89
CA SER A 906 0.44 -0.21 12.48
C SER A 906 1.09 -1.29 11.61
N TYR A 907 0.34 -1.95 10.70
CA TYR A 907 0.90 -2.87 9.70
C TYR A 907 1.98 -2.22 8.82
N LEU A 908 1.87 -0.92 8.58
CA LEU A 908 2.70 -0.13 7.67
C LEU A 908 3.83 0.63 8.39
N CYS A 909 3.80 0.72 9.72
CA CYS A 909 4.76 1.46 10.57
C CYS A 909 5.68 0.51 11.37
N LYS A 910 6.91 0.95 11.67
CA LYS A 910 7.87 0.19 12.51
C LYS A 910 7.65 0.41 13.99
N ALA A 911 7.45 1.66 14.39
CA ALA A 911 7.20 2.08 15.77
C ALA A 911 5.79 2.68 15.84
N PRO A 912 4.74 1.85 15.91
CA PRO A 912 3.37 2.33 15.72
C PRO A 912 2.93 3.27 16.85
N LEU A 913 2.45 4.46 16.47
CA LEU A 913 1.76 5.36 17.39
C LEU A 913 0.41 4.75 17.79
N VAL A 914 0.13 4.68 19.09
CA VAL A 914 -1.10 4.12 19.65
C VAL A 914 -1.79 5.11 20.58
N PRO A 915 -3.14 5.07 20.74
CA PRO A 915 -3.85 5.91 21.70
C PRO A 915 -3.29 5.77 23.12
N GLN A 916 -3.27 6.88 23.88
CA GLN A 916 -2.68 6.90 25.22
C GLN A 916 -3.30 5.82 26.14
N GLY A 917 -2.43 5.05 26.81
CA GLY A 917 -2.83 3.97 27.71
C GLY A 917 -3.20 2.64 27.01
N THR A 918 -3.03 2.53 25.68
CA THR A 918 -3.22 1.27 24.94
C THR A 918 -1.89 0.59 24.61
N PRO A 919 -1.82 -0.75 24.52
CA PRO A 919 -0.57 -1.46 24.25
C PRO A 919 -0.16 -1.35 22.77
N VAL A 920 1.16 -1.25 22.55
CA VAL A 920 1.77 -1.48 21.24
C VAL A 920 1.70 -2.97 20.88
N VAL A 921 1.42 -3.27 19.62
CA VAL A 921 1.51 -4.61 19.03
C VAL A 921 2.30 -4.51 17.75
N ASN A 922 3.40 -5.27 17.61
CA ASN A 922 4.27 -5.25 16.43
C ASN A 922 4.09 -6.45 15.51
N SER A 923 3.57 -7.57 16.02
CA SER A 923 3.27 -8.80 15.27
C SER A 923 2.52 -8.50 13.96
N LEU A 924 3.17 -8.80 12.83
CA LEU A 924 2.70 -8.34 11.52
C LEU A 924 1.37 -8.99 11.13
N PHE A 925 1.18 -10.27 11.46
CA PHE A 925 -0.06 -10.98 11.16
C PHE A 925 -1.21 -10.50 12.04
N ARG A 926 -0.99 -10.26 13.35
CA ARG A 926 -2.02 -9.65 14.22
C ARG A 926 -2.45 -8.28 13.70
N GLN A 927 -1.53 -7.47 13.18
CA GLN A 927 -1.82 -6.19 12.53
C GLN A 927 -2.62 -6.35 11.22
N ARG A 928 -2.25 -7.31 10.34
CA ARG A 928 -3.03 -7.58 9.09
C ARG A 928 -4.44 -8.07 9.42
N THR A 929 -4.58 -8.99 10.38
CA THR A 929 -5.87 -9.52 10.83
C THR A 929 -6.75 -8.45 11.47
N ALA A 930 -6.17 -7.42 12.12
CA ALA A 930 -6.94 -6.27 12.60
C ALA A 930 -7.55 -5.44 11.45
N ILE A 931 -6.80 -5.23 10.37
CA ILE A 931 -7.31 -4.59 9.13
C ILE A 931 -8.41 -5.46 8.52
N GLU A 932 -8.12 -6.73 8.22
CA GLU A 932 -9.05 -7.65 7.58
C GLU A 932 -10.37 -7.82 8.36
N ASN A 933 -10.30 -7.95 9.69
CA ASN A 933 -11.50 -8.08 10.52
C ASN A 933 -12.33 -6.78 10.61
N ILE A 934 -11.70 -5.59 10.57
CA ILE A 934 -12.44 -4.32 10.51
C ILE A 934 -13.12 -4.16 9.15
N LEU A 935 -12.44 -4.48 8.04
CA LEU A 935 -13.06 -4.45 6.71
C LEU A 935 -14.23 -5.44 6.61
N ARG A 936 -14.08 -6.66 7.16
CA ARG A 936 -15.16 -7.67 7.23
C ARG A 936 -16.33 -7.19 8.09
N ALA A 937 -16.07 -6.58 9.24
CA ALA A 937 -17.11 -6.00 10.10
C ALA A 937 -17.88 -4.85 9.41
N CYS A 938 -17.22 -4.05 8.56
CA CYS A 938 -17.86 -2.99 7.77
C CYS A 938 -18.86 -3.50 6.71
N VAL A 939 -18.91 -4.81 6.44
CA VAL A 939 -19.91 -5.48 5.61
C VAL A 939 -20.64 -6.63 6.33
N GLY A 940 -20.63 -6.64 7.67
CA GLY A 940 -21.38 -7.62 8.47
C GLY A 940 -20.84 -9.05 8.47
N LEU A 941 -19.62 -9.26 7.98
CA LEU A 941 -18.96 -10.55 8.04
C LEU A 941 -18.22 -10.72 9.39
N PRO A 942 -18.31 -11.89 10.04
CA PRO A 942 -17.61 -12.14 11.30
C PRO A 942 -16.09 -12.26 11.09
N PRO A 943 -15.27 -12.12 12.15
CA PRO A 943 -13.84 -12.41 12.12
C PRO A 943 -13.55 -13.84 11.63
N LEU A 944 -12.42 -14.03 10.93
CA LEU A 944 -12.00 -15.36 10.51
C LEU A 944 -11.60 -16.22 11.73
N SER A 945 -12.26 -17.37 11.89
CA SER A 945 -12.05 -18.28 13.03
C SER A 945 -11.09 -19.43 12.73
N HIS A 946 -10.89 -19.76 11.45
CA HIS A 946 -10.13 -20.92 10.96
C HIS A 946 -10.50 -22.27 11.60
N MET A 947 -11.67 -22.38 12.25
CA MET A 947 -12.12 -23.60 12.91
C MET A 947 -12.50 -24.71 11.92
N THR A 948 -12.94 -24.34 10.71
CA THR A 948 -13.34 -25.23 9.61
C THR A 948 -14.18 -26.44 10.06
N LEU A 949 -15.27 -26.17 10.80
CA LEU A 949 -16.01 -27.21 11.52
C LEU A 949 -16.76 -28.14 10.55
N GLU A 950 -17.23 -27.59 9.44
CA GLU A 950 -17.76 -28.26 8.25
C GLU A 950 -16.86 -29.37 7.70
N HIS A 951 -15.54 -29.25 7.88
CA HIS A 951 -14.54 -30.24 7.44
C HIS A 951 -14.02 -31.12 8.58
N ARG A 952 -14.56 -30.98 9.80
CA ARG A 952 -14.12 -31.72 11.01
C ARG A 952 -15.25 -32.50 11.69
N PHE A 953 -16.51 -32.15 11.42
CA PHE A 953 -17.70 -32.71 12.04
C PHE A 953 -18.85 -32.74 11.04
N ASP A 954 -19.66 -33.81 11.06
CA ASP A 954 -20.90 -33.92 10.28
C ASP A 954 -22.02 -33.03 10.87
N LEU A 955 -21.80 -31.72 10.85
CA LEU A 955 -22.74 -30.72 11.37
C LEU A 955 -23.84 -30.40 10.34
N PRO A 956 -25.10 -30.25 10.75
CA PRO A 956 -26.18 -29.73 9.90
C PRO A 956 -26.01 -28.21 9.71
N ILE A 957 -25.04 -27.81 8.88
CA ILE A 957 -24.70 -26.40 8.63
C ILE A 957 -25.65 -25.83 7.58
N GLY A 958 -26.79 -25.33 8.07
CA GLY A 958 -27.81 -24.68 7.26
C GLY A 958 -28.70 -25.67 6.50
N GLU A 959 -30.00 -25.55 6.68
CA GLU A 959 -30.92 -26.05 5.66
C GLU A 959 -30.74 -25.20 4.38
N SER A 960 -31.06 -25.77 3.22
CA SER A 960 -31.26 -25.07 1.94
C SER A 960 -30.04 -24.52 1.15
N LEU A 961 -29.23 -25.43 0.59
CA LEU A 961 -28.51 -25.14 -0.68
C LEU A 961 -29.46 -24.73 -1.82
N SER A 962 -30.75 -25.12 -1.73
CA SER A 962 -31.84 -24.66 -2.60
C SER A 962 -32.08 -23.16 -2.55
N ASP A 963 -31.97 -22.56 -1.36
CA ASP A 963 -32.43 -21.18 -1.14
C ASP A 963 -31.35 -20.18 -1.54
N ALA A 964 -30.06 -20.55 -1.49
CA ALA A 964 -28.99 -19.79 -2.13
C ALA A 964 -29.26 -19.60 -3.63
N GLN A 965 -29.67 -20.66 -4.34
CA GLN A 965 -30.04 -20.58 -5.76
C GLN A 965 -31.34 -19.80 -5.98
N HIS A 966 -32.33 -19.96 -5.09
CA HIS A 966 -33.58 -19.20 -5.17
C HIS A 966 -33.40 -17.71 -4.87
N VAL A 967 -32.52 -17.32 -3.93
CA VAL A 967 -32.19 -15.93 -3.58
C VAL A 967 -31.39 -15.27 -4.71
N ALA A 968 -30.43 -15.97 -5.32
CA ALA A 968 -29.76 -15.49 -6.53
C ALA A 968 -30.75 -15.21 -7.68
N LYS A 969 -31.75 -16.09 -7.88
CA LYS A 969 -32.88 -15.81 -8.80
C LYS A 969 -33.77 -14.67 -8.33
N LYS A 970 -34.01 -14.49 -7.03
CA LYS A 970 -34.91 -13.46 -6.49
C LYS A 970 -34.31 -12.05 -6.56
N ALA A 971 -33.00 -11.90 -6.30
CA ALA A 971 -32.26 -10.66 -6.54
C ALA A 971 -32.40 -10.23 -8.01
N ARG A 972 -32.24 -11.18 -8.94
CA ARG A 972 -32.37 -10.98 -10.39
C ARG A 972 -33.81 -10.72 -10.88
N VAL A 973 -34.83 -10.81 -10.01
CA VAL A 973 -36.26 -10.60 -10.34
C VAL A 973 -36.85 -9.37 -9.61
N ASN A 974 -36.35 -9.04 -8.42
CA ASN A 974 -36.82 -7.92 -7.61
C ASN A 974 -36.27 -6.55 -8.05
N GLY A 975 -35.52 -6.45 -9.15
CA GLY A 975 -35.07 -5.18 -9.75
C GLY A 975 -36.20 -4.31 -10.34
N THR A 976 -37.45 -4.76 -10.27
CA THR A 976 -38.62 -3.98 -10.70
C THR A 976 -39.05 -2.98 -9.62
N PHE A 977 -38.60 -1.72 -9.77
CA PHE A 977 -39.03 -0.60 -8.92
C PHE A 977 -40.56 -0.45 -8.89
N ALA A 978 -41.14 -0.58 -7.70
CA ALA A 978 -42.55 -0.30 -7.47
C ALA A 978 -42.80 1.22 -7.47
N ASN A 979 -43.17 1.79 -8.63
CA ASN A 979 -43.55 3.19 -8.75
C ASN A 979 -44.69 3.56 -7.78
N GLY A 980 -44.45 4.56 -6.92
CA GLY A 980 -45.44 5.02 -5.96
C GLY A 980 -46.49 5.95 -6.58
N THR A 981 -47.77 5.68 -6.35
CA THR A 981 -48.87 6.62 -6.58
C THR A 981 -49.58 6.91 -5.26
N ALA A 982 -49.69 8.20 -4.92
CA ALA A 982 -50.30 8.64 -3.67
C ALA A 982 -51.79 8.97 -3.87
N GLU A 983 -52.67 8.10 -3.40
CA GLU A 983 -54.10 8.40 -3.27
C GLU A 983 -54.55 8.46 -1.81
N LYS A 984 -55.55 9.32 -1.55
CA LYS A 984 -56.08 9.62 -0.21
C LYS A 984 -57.33 8.78 0.06
N CYS A 985 -57.49 8.28 1.29
CA CYS A 985 -58.83 8.18 1.88
C CYS A 985 -58.82 8.15 3.43
N ASN A 986 -59.91 8.58 4.04
CA ASN A 986 -60.12 8.62 5.50
C ASN A 986 -60.85 7.34 5.98
N GLY A 987 -60.67 6.90 7.23
CA GLY A 987 -61.41 5.71 7.72
C GLY A 987 -61.30 5.30 9.20
N VAL A 988 -61.85 6.10 10.11
CA VAL A 988 -62.57 5.71 11.36
C VAL A 988 -62.08 4.50 12.22
N HIS A 989 -61.66 4.82 13.45
CA HIS A 989 -61.92 4.13 14.73
C HIS A 989 -62.64 2.74 14.75
N ASN A 990 -62.00 1.73 15.35
CA ASN A 990 -62.34 1.13 16.68
C ASN A 990 -61.76 -0.29 16.86
N GLY A 991 -61.45 -0.67 18.10
CA GLY A 991 -61.19 -2.08 18.47
C GLY A 991 -60.26 -2.29 19.67
N ASP A 992 -60.81 -2.43 20.87
CA ASP A 992 -60.07 -2.87 22.06
C ASP A 992 -59.60 -4.34 21.96
N ALA A 993 -58.39 -4.62 22.44
CA ALA A 993 -58.09 -5.81 23.22
C ALA A 993 -56.84 -5.58 24.11
N ARG A 994 -56.75 -6.26 25.25
CA ARG A 994 -55.64 -6.15 26.21
C ARG A 994 -54.60 -7.24 26.02
N ALA A 995 -53.41 -7.01 26.56
CA ALA A 995 -52.37 -8.02 26.76
C ALA A 995 -52.81 -9.12 27.75
N SER A 996 -52.15 -10.29 27.64
CA SER A 996 -52.14 -11.33 28.67
C SER A 996 -50.75 -11.97 28.76
N GLU A 997 -50.10 -11.63 29.86
CA GLU A 997 -48.97 -12.27 30.57
C GLU A 997 -48.71 -13.79 30.38
N GLU A 998 -47.39 -14.11 30.35
CA GLU A 998 -46.71 -15.12 31.20
C GLU A 998 -46.60 -16.61 30.78
N VAL A 999 -45.66 -17.29 31.47
CA VAL A 999 -45.44 -18.74 31.65
C VAL A 999 -44.50 -19.48 30.67
N SER A 1000 -43.21 -19.35 30.98
CA SER A 1000 -42.12 -20.36 31.08
C SER A 1000 -42.25 -21.79 30.49
N SER A 1001 -41.06 -22.38 30.27
CA SER A 1001 -40.73 -23.79 29.95
C SER A 1001 -40.91 -24.16 28.46
N HIS A 1002 -40.03 -24.98 27.87
CA HIS A 1002 -39.15 -25.97 28.50
C HIS A 1002 -37.64 -25.77 28.35
#